data_AF-A0AAV6MLE8-F1
#
_entry.id   AF-A0AAV6MLE8-F1
#
_cell.length_a   1.000
_cell.length_b   1.000
_cell.length_c   1.000
_cell.angle_alpha   90.00
_cell.angle_beta   90.00
_cell.angle_gamma   90.00
#
_symmetry.space_group_name_H-M   'P 1'
#
loop_
_entity.id
_entity.type
_entity.pdbx_description
1 polymer ?
#
loop_
_entity_poly.entity_id
_entity_poly.type
_entity_poly.pdbx_seq_one_letter_code
_entity_poly.pdbx_strand_id
1 'polypeptide(L)'
;MASLFFPQMASFQFHALLLSLLCFSLIAVSTATGLRGLEVGVDLDLNSLLDACNSGNYQTINIGFLVSLGNAQTPEINLTAYCNPTTGDGCTKFSQQIKSCQASGIKIMLSIGGGDGKYNLNNFTEATNFSTYLWDNFLGGQSNSRPLNDAVFDGVDITNDRSSWDNWSKLGEELGKLYEKQGRKFYLSAAPQCSSLDSSGHSIPQPGIFDYISVQFYGDNLVCQYLNDRLDGFWKSWNMWKTFRAGKVFVKMLAAPKAEGLGYIRPDVFRTEVLPELQQSSNFGGVILSSEDLKEGYSSEINPKVCGSVGAESQSANEMAVFPMGNSYDRTTDDRLFKIWFPPFDGQKNNKSGYDWFLFQRSMFAVLSSVFDALEIARKRDMLIVWFPFLVKMSEILRIQRGQCGEPDRHGSPLNATAGRGGIGGGIATYWGQNIREGRLTAACATGKFKIVNIGFLSTFGNGQLPQVNLTRHCSPICNGCWNVSAGIVNCQNDGVKVMLSIGGPHGNYSLSSGAEALYLADYIWNNFLHGHSTSLRPFGYAPLDGVDFRIERGEFSPYYALLARRLHDYGRQWGRKVYLTAAPGCRFPDNYLTKSLYTGLFDYVWIRFFNDRQCQYNSGDPSGFWRSWMQWIHSIPARKFYVGIPASEEAGDGYVTPAVLIRDVLPFVKRSASYGGVMLFDLSNDVQTNYSSLISSRV
;
A
#
# COMPACT_ATOMS: atom_id res chain seq x y z
N MET A 1 -10.41 -0.95 -71.29
CA MET A 1 -10.81 -0.49 -69.95
C MET A 1 -10.12 -1.34 -68.90
N ALA A 2 -8.80 -1.15 -68.79
CA ALA A 2 -8.07 -1.31 -67.55
C ALA A 2 -8.19 0.02 -66.77
N SER A 3 -7.85 0.01 -65.48
CA SER A 3 -7.96 1.10 -64.51
C SER A 3 -9.34 1.23 -63.87
N LEU A 4 -9.45 0.68 -62.64
CA LEU A 4 -10.17 1.26 -61.49
C LEU A 4 -10.13 0.37 -60.23
N PHE A 5 -9.63 -0.87 -60.32
CA PHE A 5 -9.55 -1.78 -59.15
C PHE A 5 -8.22 -1.78 -58.35
N PHE A 6 -7.28 -0.90 -58.67
CA PHE A 6 -5.97 -0.83 -57.98
C PHE A 6 -5.76 0.23 -56.87
N PRO A 7 -6.62 1.25 -56.60
CA PRO A 7 -6.31 2.22 -55.53
C PRO A 7 -6.72 1.77 -54.11
N GLN A 8 -7.68 0.84 -53.96
CA GLN A 8 -8.26 0.52 -52.65
C GLN A 8 -7.45 -0.48 -51.81
N MET A 9 -6.64 -1.36 -52.43
CA MET A 9 -5.76 -2.25 -51.66
C MET A 9 -4.49 -1.54 -51.17
N ALA A 10 -4.00 -0.54 -51.92
CA ALA A 10 -2.84 0.24 -51.53
C ALA A 10 -3.12 1.12 -50.30
N SER A 11 -4.31 1.71 -50.18
CA SER A 11 -4.65 2.53 -49.00
C SER A 11 -4.82 1.70 -47.74
N PHE A 12 -5.33 0.46 -47.83
CA PHE A 12 -5.47 -0.43 -46.68
C PHE A 12 -4.11 -0.94 -46.17
N GLN A 13 -3.20 -1.30 -47.07
CA GLN A 13 -1.82 -1.65 -46.69
C GLN A 13 -1.05 -0.45 -46.11
N PHE A 14 -1.27 0.77 -46.63
CA PHE A 14 -0.62 1.97 -46.09
C PHE A 14 -1.10 2.33 -44.68
N HIS A 15 -2.41 2.18 -44.39
CA HIS A 15 -2.96 2.42 -43.06
C HIS A 15 -2.56 1.32 -42.05
N ALA A 16 -2.45 0.07 -42.48
CA ALA A 16 -1.94 -1.02 -41.64
C ALA A 16 -0.44 -0.86 -41.33
N LEU A 17 0.36 -0.42 -42.31
CA LEU A 17 1.78 -0.10 -42.08
C LEU A 17 1.92 1.10 -41.12
N LEU A 18 1.11 2.15 -41.29
CA LEU A 18 1.14 3.33 -40.41
C LEU A 18 0.73 2.99 -38.98
N LEU A 19 -0.30 2.14 -38.79
CA LEU A 19 -0.71 1.66 -37.46
C LEU A 19 0.37 0.78 -36.83
N SER A 20 1.02 -0.07 -37.63
CA SER A 20 2.13 -0.91 -37.15
C SER A 20 3.35 -0.07 -36.77
N LEU A 21 3.70 0.96 -37.56
CA LEU A 21 4.78 1.90 -37.27
C LEU A 21 4.44 2.81 -36.08
N LEU A 22 3.18 3.20 -35.91
CA LEU A 22 2.70 3.92 -34.72
C LEU A 22 2.74 3.05 -33.47
N CYS A 23 2.33 1.78 -33.55
CA CYS A 23 2.51 0.81 -32.46
C CYS A 23 3.98 0.55 -32.16
N PHE A 24 4.84 0.37 -33.16
CA PHE A 24 6.29 0.23 -32.96
C PHE A 24 6.91 1.50 -32.40
N SER A 25 6.41 2.69 -32.76
CA SER A 25 6.88 3.96 -32.20
C SER A 25 6.35 4.23 -30.79
N LEU A 26 5.15 3.77 -30.43
CA LEU A 26 4.60 3.83 -29.07
C LEU A 26 5.26 2.79 -28.15
N ILE A 27 5.60 1.61 -28.69
CA ILE A 27 6.46 0.64 -28.01
C ILE A 27 7.88 1.22 -27.87
N ALA A 28 8.42 1.84 -28.93
CA ALA A 28 9.74 2.49 -28.89
C ALA A 28 9.79 3.69 -27.94
N VAL A 29 8.71 4.48 -27.83
CA VAL A 29 8.58 5.61 -26.90
C VAL A 29 8.37 5.12 -25.47
N SER A 30 7.66 4.00 -25.25
CA SER A 30 7.62 3.33 -23.94
C SER A 30 8.99 2.76 -23.53
N THR A 31 9.85 2.41 -24.49
CA THR A 31 11.25 2.01 -24.23
C THR A 31 12.23 3.18 -24.20
N ALA A 32 11.86 4.37 -24.70
CA ALA A 32 12.73 5.55 -24.76
C ALA A 32 12.55 6.50 -23.57
N THR A 33 11.44 6.41 -22.82
CA THR A 33 11.35 6.91 -21.44
C THR A 33 11.47 5.75 -20.47
N GLY A 34 12.64 5.12 -20.45
CA GLY A 34 12.96 4.06 -19.50
C GLY A 34 12.99 4.59 -18.07
N LEU A 35 11.84 4.65 -17.39
CA LEU A 35 11.76 4.59 -15.94
C LEU A 35 12.37 3.24 -15.52
N ARG A 36 13.70 3.20 -15.37
CA ARG A 36 14.42 2.05 -14.83
C ARG A 36 13.71 1.66 -13.55
N GLY A 37 13.26 0.41 -13.47
CA GLY A 37 12.76 -0.10 -12.19
C GLY A 37 13.86 0.04 -11.15
N LEU A 38 13.47 0.38 -9.91
CA LEU A 38 14.41 0.33 -8.81
C LEU A 38 14.92 -1.10 -8.71
N GLU A 39 16.21 -1.30 -8.86
CA GLU A 39 16.82 -2.60 -8.60
C GLU A 39 16.88 -2.79 -7.09
N VAL A 40 16.25 -3.85 -6.60
CA VAL A 40 16.27 -4.22 -5.18
C VAL A 40 16.96 -5.57 -5.04
N GLY A 41 17.99 -5.61 -4.22
CA GLY A 41 18.66 -6.82 -3.78
C GLY A 41 18.43 -7.11 -2.31
N VAL A 42 18.79 -8.31 -1.86
CA VAL A 42 18.68 -8.70 -0.45
C VAL A 42 19.79 -9.67 -0.04
N ASP A 43 20.33 -9.47 1.16
CA ASP A 43 21.12 -10.48 1.87
C ASP A 43 20.14 -11.42 2.58
N LEU A 44 20.21 -12.70 2.23
CA LEU A 44 19.30 -13.72 2.74
C LEU A 44 20.02 -14.56 3.80
N ASP A 45 19.44 -14.60 5.00
CA ASP A 45 20.11 -15.20 6.17
C ASP A 45 19.25 -16.32 6.78
N LEU A 46 17.94 -16.06 6.91
CA LEU A 46 16.96 -16.98 7.48
C LEU A 46 15.66 -16.85 6.67
N ASN A 47 15.47 -17.65 5.61
CA ASN A 47 14.19 -17.87 4.90
C ASN A 47 14.38 -18.77 3.66
N SER A 48 13.28 -19.30 3.11
CA SER A 48 13.27 -20.02 1.83
C SER A 48 13.71 -19.12 0.68
N LEU A 49 14.77 -19.49 -0.03
CA LEU A 49 15.24 -18.82 -1.27
C LEU A 49 14.08 -18.66 -2.27
N LEU A 50 13.24 -19.68 -2.39
CA LEU A 50 12.14 -19.70 -3.34
C LEU A 50 11.09 -18.64 -3.02
N ASP A 51 10.85 -18.32 -1.74
CA ASP A 51 9.88 -17.30 -1.35
C ASP A 51 10.40 -15.90 -1.72
N ALA A 52 11.69 -15.67 -1.53
CA ALA A 52 12.34 -14.43 -1.98
C ALA A 52 12.26 -14.30 -3.50
N CYS A 53 12.54 -15.38 -4.25
CA CYS A 53 12.46 -15.36 -5.71
C CYS A 53 11.03 -15.14 -6.22
N ASN A 54 10.05 -15.81 -5.63
CA ASN A 54 8.64 -15.73 -6.02
C ASN A 54 7.96 -14.42 -5.60
N SER A 55 8.58 -13.65 -4.71
CA SER A 55 8.05 -12.34 -4.29
C SER A 55 7.94 -11.34 -5.44
N GLY A 56 8.74 -11.50 -6.51
CA GLY A 56 8.85 -10.53 -7.60
C GLY A 56 9.60 -9.24 -7.23
N ASN A 57 10.01 -9.09 -5.98
CA ASN A 57 10.60 -7.86 -5.46
C ASN A 57 12.10 -7.74 -5.75
N TYR A 58 12.82 -8.85 -5.89
CA TYR A 58 14.29 -8.87 -5.90
C TYR A 58 14.87 -9.24 -7.26
N GLN A 59 15.91 -8.51 -7.69
CA GLN A 59 16.69 -8.81 -8.90
C GLN A 59 18.06 -9.40 -8.58
N THR A 60 18.53 -9.25 -7.33
CA THR A 60 19.79 -9.81 -6.83
C THR A 60 19.56 -10.41 -5.44
N ILE A 61 20.01 -11.64 -5.20
CA ILE A 61 19.95 -12.29 -3.89
C ILE A 61 21.35 -12.76 -3.52
N ASN A 62 21.85 -12.28 -2.39
CA ASN A 62 23.12 -12.68 -1.82
C ASN A 62 22.87 -13.81 -0.81
N ILE A 63 23.52 -14.96 -1.01
CA ILE A 63 23.36 -16.17 -0.19
C ILE A 63 24.70 -16.53 0.44
N GLY A 64 24.68 -16.77 1.75
CA GLY A 64 25.78 -17.42 2.47
C GLY A 64 26.56 -16.48 3.36
N PHE A 65 27.15 -17.06 4.40
CA PHE A 65 28.08 -16.37 5.30
C PHE A 65 29.33 -17.22 5.45
N LEU A 66 30.48 -16.59 5.23
CA LEU A 66 31.77 -17.20 5.45
C LEU A 66 32.05 -17.26 6.96
N VAL A 67 32.14 -18.47 7.53
CA VAL A 67 32.36 -18.66 8.97
C VAL A 67 33.83 -18.53 9.30
N SER A 68 34.70 -19.10 8.46
CA SER A 68 36.14 -19.12 8.71
C SER A 68 36.95 -19.09 7.40
N LEU A 69 38.02 -18.28 7.41
CA LEU A 69 39.02 -18.19 6.34
C LEU A 69 40.32 -17.58 6.88
N GLY A 70 41.45 -18.09 6.38
CA GLY A 70 42.80 -17.60 6.73
C GLY A 70 43.61 -18.61 7.51
N ASN A 71 44.88 -18.31 7.77
CA ASN A 71 45.82 -19.17 8.51
C ASN A 71 45.96 -20.59 7.91
N ALA A 72 45.94 -20.69 6.57
CA ALA A 72 46.00 -21.96 5.83
C ALA A 72 44.87 -22.97 6.14
N GLN A 73 43.74 -22.51 6.71
CA GLN A 73 42.57 -23.35 6.92
C GLN A 73 41.75 -23.50 5.64
N THR A 74 41.05 -24.64 5.51
CA THR A 74 40.07 -24.82 4.43
C THR A 74 38.92 -23.84 4.67
N PRO A 75 38.53 -23.02 3.68
CA PRO A 75 37.44 -22.07 3.86
C PRO A 75 36.13 -22.79 4.21
N GLU A 76 35.42 -22.27 5.21
CA GLU A 76 34.12 -22.81 5.62
C GLU A 76 33.01 -21.80 5.34
N ILE A 77 32.07 -22.21 4.50
CA ILE A 77 30.88 -21.41 4.17
C ILE A 77 29.69 -22.02 4.92
N ASN A 78 29.00 -21.20 5.73
CA ASN A 78 27.78 -21.60 6.39
C ASN A 78 26.63 -21.61 5.40
N LEU A 79 26.15 -22.81 5.08
CA LEU A 79 24.92 -23.00 4.31
C LEU A 79 23.80 -23.60 5.16
N THR A 80 23.99 -23.77 6.47
CA THR A 80 23.07 -24.54 7.34
C THR A 80 21.64 -24.02 7.35
N ALA A 81 21.42 -22.73 7.11
CA ALA A 81 20.10 -22.13 6.95
C ALA A 81 19.36 -22.61 5.68
N TYR A 82 20.08 -23.14 4.70
CA TYR A 82 19.57 -23.56 3.39
C TYR A 82 19.63 -25.07 3.17
N CYS A 83 20.78 -25.66 3.50
CA CYS A 83 21.04 -27.08 3.35
C CYS A 83 22.29 -27.48 4.12
N ASN A 84 22.46 -28.79 4.33
CA ASN A 84 23.70 -29.35 4.84
C ASN A 84 24.31 -30.27 3.76
N PRO A 85 25.51 -29.97 3.23
CA PRO A 85 26.13 -30.79 2.19
C PRO A 85 26.42 -32.24 2.62
N THR A 86 26.52 -32.48 3.94
CA THR A 86 26.90 -33.79 4.51
C THR A 86 25.71 -34.62 4.98
N THR A 87 24.49 -34.06 5.01
CA THR A 87 23.30 -34.75 5.51
C THR A 87 22.06 -34.49 4.64
N GLY A 88 21.01 -35.30 4.78
CA GLY A 88 19.77 -35.13 4.00
C GLY A 88 19.92 -35.45 2.52
N ASP A 89 19.53 -34.52 1.64
CA ASP A 89 19.57 -34.67 0.17
C ASP A 89 20.86 -34.14 -0.47
N GLY A 90 21.90 -33.87 0.33
CA GLY A 90 23.17 -33.33 -0.14
C GLY A 90 23.04 -31.99 -0.86
N CYS A 91 22.16 -31.10 -0.38
CA CYS A 91 21.85 -29.80 -1.00
C CYS A 91 21.23 -29.87 -2.41
N THR A 92 20.70 -31.02 -2.84
CA THR A 92 20.10 -31.18 -4.18
C THR A 92 18.91 -30.25 -4.39
N LYS A 93 17.98 -30.15 -3.43
CA LYS A 93 16.82 -29.24 -3.51
C LYS A 93 17.26 -27.78 -3.57
N PHE A 94 18.24 -27.39 -2.76
CA PHE A 94 18.74 -26.02 -2.75
C PHE A 94 19.43 -25.66 -4.07
N SER A 95 20.21 -26.59 -4.63
CA SER A 95 20.79 -26.50 -5.97
C SER A 95 19.72 -26.27 -7.05
N GLN A 96 18.59 -26.97 -6.98
CA GLN A 96 17.45 -26.76 -7.89
C GLN A 96 16.78 -25.40 -7.70
N GLN A 97 16.65 -24.92 -6.46
CA GLN A 97 16.08 -23.59 -6.17
C GLN A 97 16.94 -22.47 -6.76
N ILE A 98 18.26 -22.55 -6.61
CA ILE A 98 19.20 -21.59 -7.24
C ILE A 98 18.95 -21.51 -8.75
N LYS A 99 18.95 -22.67 -9.43
CA LYS A 99 18.73 -22.73 -10.88
C LYS A 99 17.35 -22.19 -11.29
N SER A 100 16.30 -22.45 -10.48
CA SER A 100 14.95 -21.94 -10.72
C SER A 100 14.88 -20.40 -10.61
N CYS A 101 15.53 -19.83 -9.61
CA CYS A 101 15.59 -18.37 -9.45
C CYS A 101 16.39 -17.71 -10.59
N GLN A 102 17.52 -18.30 -10.97
CA GLN A 102 18.33 -17.85 -12.09
C GLN A 102 17.56 -17.89 -13.41
N ALA A 103 16.78 -18.95 -13.64
CA ALA A 103 15.90 -19.06 -14.82
C ALA A 103 14.82 -17.97 -14.86
N SER A 104 14.45 -17.40 -13.71
CA SER A 104 13.53 -16.26 -13.59
C SER A 104 14.22 -14.90 -13.77
N GLY A 105 15.52 -14.89 -14.10
CA GLY A 105 16.31 -13.67 -14.33
C GLY A 105 16.87 -13.03 -13.06
N ILE A 106 16.79 -13.72 -11.90
CA ILE A 106 17.32 -13.23 -10.63
C ILE A 106 18.79 -13.62 -10.50
N LYS A 107 19.66 -12.65 -10.20
CA LYS A 107 21.08 -12.89 -9.95
C LYS A 107 21.26 -13.51 -8.57
N ILE A 108 21.83 -14.71 -8.51
CA ILE A 108 22.12 -15.39 -7.24
C ILE A 108 23.62 -15.33 -6.98
N MET A 109 24.01 -14.60 -5.93
CA MET A 109 25.39 -14.31 -5.58
C MET A 109 25.79 -15.10 -4.34
N LEU A 110 27.06 -15.52 -4.27
CA LEU A 110 27.65 -16.03 -3.03
C LEU A 110 28.20 -14.86 -2.22
N SER A 111 27.65 -14.61 -1.02
CA SER A 111 28.22 -13.62 -0.11
C SER A 111 29.34 -14.22 0.74
N ILE A 112 30.44 -13.49 0.87
CA ILE A 112 31.58 -13.86 1.71
C ILE A 112 31.92 -12.73 2.68
N GLY A 113 32.18 -13.08 3.95
CA GLY A 113 32.38 -12.15 5.06
C GLY A 113 31.13 -11.90 5.91
N GLY A 114 31.18 -10.96 6.88
CA GLY A 114 30.10 -10.58 7.80
C GLY A 114 30.45 -10.47 9.30
N GLY A 115 29.50 -10.04 10.13
CA GLY A 115 29.69 -9.80 11.57
C GLY A 115 30.08 -11.03 12.40
N ASP A 116 29.69 -12.24 11.98
CA ASP A 116 29.77 -13.45 12.81
C ASP A 116 30.93 -14.41 12.46
N GLY A 117 31.77 -14.08 11.47
CA GLY A 117 32.83 -14.96 10.97
C GLY A 117 34.26 -14.59 11.43
N LYS A 118 35.13 -15.60 11.56
CA LYS A 118 36.59 -15.44 11.74
C LYS A 118 37.28 -15.58 10.38
N TYR A 119 37.19 -14.54 9.55
CA TYR A 119 37.84 -14.50 8.24
C TYR A 119 38.88 -13.37 8.17
N ASN A 120 40.05 -13.68 7.60
CA ASN A 120 41.01 -12.69 7.15
C ASN A 120 41.84 -13.26 5.98
N LEU A 121 42.17 -12.42 5.01
CA LEU A 121 43.18 -12.74 4.00
C LEU A 121 44.47 -12.05 4.39
N ASN A 122 45.51 -12.80 4.71
CA ASN A 122 46.76 -12.24 5.23
C ASN A 122 47.74 -11.80 4.13
N ASN A 123 47.63 -12.39 2.93
CA ASN A 123 48.52 -12.10 1.81
C ASN A 123 47.89 -12.45 0.45
N PHE A 124 48.54 -12.03 -0.64
CA PHE A 124 48.07 -12.28 -2.01
C PHE A 124 48.06 -13.76 -2.41
N THR A 125 48.89 -14.61 -1.81
CA THR A 125 48.88 -16.05 -2.07
C THR A 125 47.61 -16.69 -1.51
N GLU A 126 47.22 -16.33 -0.28
CA GLU A 126 45.95 -16.76 0.30
C GLU A 126 44.75 -16.27 -0.52
N ALA A 127 44.77 -15.01 -0.97
CA ALA A 127 43.74 -14.46 -1.84
C ALA A 127 43.62 -15.24 -3.16
N THR A 128 44.75 -15.59 -3.78
CA THR A 128 44.80 -16.38 -5.02
C THR A 128 44.28 -17.79 -4.78
N ASN A 129 44.76 -18.47 -3.74
CA ASN A 129 44.31 -19.83 -3.40
C ASN A 129 42.80 -19.87 -3.12
N PHE A 130 42.29 -18.86 -2.40
CA PHE A 130 40.87 -18.78 -2.09
C PHE A 130 40.03 -18.46 -3.34
N SER A 131 40.53 -17.63 -4.26
CA SER A 131 39.86 -17.40 -5.55
C SER A 131 39.68 -18.70 -6.35
N THR A 132 40.71 -19.55 -6.40
CA THR A 132 40.65 -20.88 -7.04
C THR A 132 39.67 -21.80 -6.31
N TYR A 133 39.67 -21.79 -4.98
CA TYR A 133 38.72 -22.58 -4.20
C TYR A 133 37.27 -22.20 -4.49
N LEU A 134 36.95 -20.90 -4.49
CA LEU A 134 35.61 -20.40 -4.84
C LEU A 134 35.24 -20.79 -6.28
N TRP A 135 36.20 -20.62 -7.20
CA TRP A 135 36.05 -20.98 -8.60
C TRP A 135 35.63 -22.44 -8.78
N ASP A 136 36.38 -23.37 -8.18
CA ASP A 136 36.19 -24.81 -8.38
C ASP A 136 34.98 -25.39 -7.66
N ASN A 137 34.61 -24.84 -6.50
CA ASN A 137 33.56 -25.42 -5.65
C ASN A 137 32.17 -24.78 -5.84
N PHE A 138 32.09 -23.50 -6.22
CA PHE A 138 30.83 -22.73 -6.22
C PHE A 138 30.54 -22.01 -7.53
N LEU A 139 31.56 -21.85 -8.38
CA LEU A 139 31.50 -21.07 -9.62
C LEU A 139 31.77 -21.98 -10.83
N GLY A 140 32.45 -21.49 -11.86
CA GLY A 140 32.60 -22.19 -13.15
C GLY A 140 33.66 -23.31 -13.19
N GLY A 141 34.45 -23.50 -12.14
CA GLY A 141 35.51 -24.51 -12.08
C GLY A 141 35.00 -25.92 -11.81
N GLN A 142 35.93 -26.84 -11.53
CA GLN A 142 35.61 -28.25 -11.31
C GLN A 142 36.27 -28.76 -10.03
N SER A 143 35.48 -29.45 -9.19
CA SER A 143 35.93 -30.07 -7.95
C SER A 143 35.26 -31.42 -7.80
N ASN A 144 35.97 -32.39 -7.23
CA ASN A 144 35.43 -33.73 -6.96
C ASN A 144 34.34 -33.73 -5.87
N SER A 145 34.19 -32.61 -5.13
CA SER A 145 33.27 -32.49 -4.01
C SER A 145 32.66 -31.09 -3.96
N ARG A 146 31.72 -30.81 -4.88
CA ARG A 146 30.99 -29.53 -4.90
C ARG A 146 29.85 -29.54 -3.86
N PRO A 147 29.82 -28.60 -2.90
CA PRO A 147 28.81 -28.58 -1.83
C PRO A 147 27.36 -28.38 -2.31
N LEU A 148 27.18 -27.79 -3.50
CA LEU A 148 25.87 -27.46 -4.08
C LEU A 148 25.56 -28.25 -5.36
N ASN A 149 26.18 -29.44 -5.51
CA ASN A 149 26.09 -30.26 -6.70
C ASN A 149 26.49 -29.47 -7.97
N ASP A 150 25.61 -29.42 -8.97
CA ASP A 150 25.82 -28.75 -10.25
C ASP A 150 25.38 -27.28 -10.27
N ALA A 151 24.96 -26.70 -9.14
CA ALA A 151 24.64 -25.28 -9.09
C ALA A 151 25.91 -24.42 -9.15
N VAL A 152 25.78 -23.29 -9.86
CA VAL A 152 26.83 -22.31 -10.10
C VAL A 152 26.24 -20.93 -9.82
N PHE A 153 26.82 -20.19 -8.87
CA PHE A 153 26.42 -18.82 -8.59
C PHE A 153 26.75 -17.88 -9.76
N ASP A 154 25.98 -16.79 -9.90
CA ASP A 154 26.23 -15.76 -10.92
C ASP A 154 27.36 -14.81 -10.54
N GLY A 155 27.75 -14.81 -9.26
CA GLY A 155 28.69 -13.82 -8.75
C GLY A 155 29.14 -14.07 -7.31
N VAL A 156 30.05 -13.20 -6.86
CA VAL A 156 30.51 -13.14 -5.46
C VAL A 156 30.31 -11.72 -4.92
N ASP A 157 29.72 -11.60 -3.73
CA ASP A 157 29.64 -10.36 -2.96
C ASP A 157 30.65 -10.42 -1.80
N ILE A 158 31.59 -9.49 -1.78
CA ILE A 158 32.66 -9.43 -0.77
C ILE A 158 32.30 -8.41 0.29
N THR A 159 32.00 -8.87 1.50
CA THR A 159 31.81 -8.02 2.68
C THR A 159 33.08 -8.01 3.52
N ASN A 160 33.81 -6.88 3.53
CA ASN A 160 35.01 -6.70 4.35
C ASN A 160 34.89 -5.44 5.22
N ASP A 161 34.84 -5.67 6.52
CA ASP A 161 34.68 -4.71 7.61
C ASP A 161 35.86 -4.72 8.59
N ARG A 162 36.81 -5.67 8.45
CA ARG A 162 37.86 -5.96 9.46
C ARG A 162 39.28 -5.62 9.04
N SER A 163 39.57 -5.53 7.74
CA SER A 163 40.95 -5.56 7.22
C SER A 163 41.16 -4.65 6.01
N SER A 164 42.42 -4.48 5.59
CA SER A 164 42.72 -3.81 4.31
C SER A 164 42.06 -4.55 3.15
N TRP A 165 41.53 -3.78 2.20
CA TRP A 165 40.93 -4.23 0.96
C TRP A 165 41.96 -4.69 -0.07
N ASP A 166 43.26 -4.54 0.15
CA ASP A 166 44.30 -4.94 -0.81
C ASP A 166 44.19 -6.44 -1.15
N ASN A 167 44.11 -7.30 -0.13
CA ASN A 167 44.02 -8.75 -0.33
C ASN A 167 42.65 -9.17 -0.91
N TRP A 168 41.58 -8.47 -0.55
CA TRP A 168 40.23 -8.72 -1.09
C TRP A 168 40.07 -8.25 -2.53
N SER A 169 40.69 -7.13 -2.88
CA SER A 169 40.77 -6.63 -4.26
C SER A 169 41.57 -7.61 -5.11
N LYS A 170 42.68 -8.14 -4.57
CA LYS A 170 43.45 -9.19 -5.23
C LYS A 170 42.63 -10.45 -5.52
N LEU A 171 41.82 -10.90 -4.56
CA LEU A 171 40.88 -12.01 -4.78
C LEU A 171 39.92 -11.71 -5.93
N GLY A 172 39.39 -10.49 -5.99
CA GLY A 172 38.52 -10.02 -7.07
C GLY A 172 39.20 -10.05 -8.44
N GLU A 173 40.45 -9.59 -8.55
CA GLU A 173 41.23 -9.66 -9.79
C GLU A 173 41.40 -11.09 -10.29
N GLU A 174 41.76 -12.02 -9.39
CA GLU A 174 42.02 -13.41 -9.77
C GLU A 174 40.73 -14.13 -10.19
N LEU A 175 39.60 -13.86 -9.51
CA LEU A 175 38.29 -14.34 -9.96
C LEU A 175 37.93 -13.80 -11.35
N GLY A 176 38.17 -12.50 -11.60
CA GLY A 176 37.95 -11.88 -12.91
C GLY A 176 38.69 -12.60 -14.04
N LYS A 177 39.99 -12.89 -13.82
CA LYS A 177 40.83 -13.62 -14.80
C LYS A 177 40.35 -15.05 -15.08
N LEU A 178 39.80 -15.73 -14.09
CA LEU A 178 39.26 -17.08 -14.27
C LEU A 178 38.00 -17.07 -15.13
N TYR A 179 37.16 -16.05 -14.97
CA TYR A 179 35.91 -15.91 -15.74
C TYR A 179 36.09 -15.45 -17.18
N GLU A 180 37.03 -14.54 -17.45
CA GLU A 180 37.35 -14.10 -18.81
C GLU A 180 37.62 -15.28 -19.76
N LYS A 181 38.10 -16.41 -19.23
CA LYS A 181 38.39 -17.63 -19.98
C LYS A 181 37.14 -18.46 -20.35
N GLN A 182 36.00 -18.26 -19.69
CA GLN A 182 34.77 -19.04 -19.90
C GLN A 182 33.72 -18.37 -20.80
N GLY A 183 33.78 -17.05 -21.00
CA GLY A 183 32.81 -16.33 -21.83
C GLY A 183 31.39 -16.23 -21.25
N ARG A 184 31.18 -16.59 -19.97
CA ARG A 184 29.93 -16.33 -19.22
C ARG A 184 30.06 -15.03 -18.44
N LYS A 185 28.95 -14.27 -18.33
CA LYS A 185 28.90 -13.07 -17.48
C LYS A 185 28.96 -13.47 -16.01
N PHE A 186 29.94 -12.92 -15.30
CA PHE A 186 30.13 -13.03 -13.86
C PHE A 186 29.95 -11.66 -13.22
N TYR A 187 29.40 -11.64 -12.02
CA TYR A 187 29.24 -10.41 -11.25
C TYR A 187 30.14 -10.42 -10.03
N LEU A 188 30.94 -9.36 -9.88
CA LEU A 188 31.76 -9.15 -8.70
C LEU A 188 31.25 -7.92 -7.95
N SER A 189 30.85 -8.12 -6.69
CA SER A 189 30.35 -7.08 -5.81
C SER A 189 31.24 -6.92 -4.59
N ALA A 190 31.34 -5.69 -4.08
CA ALA A 190 31.99 -5.38 -2.81
C ALA A 190 31.07 -4.54 -1.94
N ALA A 191 31.00 -4.85 -0.65
CA ALA A 191 30.16 -4.17 0.33
C ALA A 191 31.01 -3.44 1.41
N PRO A 192 31.66 -2.30 1.10
CA PRO A 192 32.38 -1.51 2.09
C PRO A 192 31.44 -0.73 3.03
N GLN A 193 31.92 -0.36 4.23
CA GLN A 193 31.21 0.58 5.10
C GLN A 193 31.22 2.01 4.54
N CYS A 194 30.15 2.77 4.80
CA CYS A 194 29.95 4.12 4.27
C CYS A 194 31.05 5.14 4.61
N SER A 195 31.86 4.90 5.64
CA SER A 195 32.91 5.81 6.13
C SER A 195 34.29 5.56 5.55
N SER A 196 34.47 4.50 4.76
CA SER A 196 35.79 4.01 4.32
C SER A 196 36.60 4.95 3.40
N LEU A 197 36.15 6.19 3.20
CA LEU A 197 36.87 7.23 2.48
C LEU A 197 37.41 8.36 3.37
N ASP A 198 37.08 8.39 4.66
CA ASP A 198 37.44 9.46 5.59
C ASP A 198 38.42 8.95 6.67
N SER A 199 39.72 8.99 6.35
CA SER A 199 40.92 9.03 7.22
C SER A 199 41.11 8.05 8.41
N SER A 200 40.18 7.16 8.76
CA SER A 200 40.35 6.20 9.87
C SER A 200 40.64 4.76 9.40
N GLY A 201 41.82 4.52 8.83
CA GLY A 201 42.45 3.19 8.75
C GLY A 201 41.78 2.08 7.94
N HIS A 202 40.56 2.28 7.42
CA HIS A 202 39.89 1.36 6.50
C HIS A 202 40.21 1.80 5.06
N SER A 203 41.00 1.01 4.35
CA SER A 203 41.19 1.15 2.90
C SER A 203 39.88 0.93 2.14
N ILE A 204 39.74 1.45 0.92
CA ILE A 204 38.62 1.17 0.01
C ILE A 204 38.95 0.01 -0.94
N PRO A 205 37.94 -0.65 -1.55
CA PRO A 205 38.17 -1.55 -2.67
C PRO A 205 38.95 -0.85 -3.79
N GLN A 206 39.80 -1.58 -4.51
CA GLN A 206 40.49 -0.99 -5.66
C GLN A 206 39.48 -0.63 -6.78
N PRO A 207 39.52 0.60 -7.33
CA PRO A 207 38.55 1.02 -8.33
C PRO A 207 38.70 0.27 -9.66
N GLY A 208 37.59 -0.01 -10.33
CA GLY A 208 37.56 -0.66 -11.65
C GLY A 208 37.54 -2.18 -11.66
N ILE A 209 37.61 -2.84 -10.50
CA ILE A 209 37.53 -4.30 -10.37
C ILE A 209 36.09 -4.80 -10.28
N PHE A 210 35.24 -4.05 -9.56
CA PHE A 210 33.90 -4.51 -9.16
C PHE A 210 32.80 -4.00 -10.11
N ASP A 211 31.87 -4.88 -10.48
CA ASP A 211 30.65 -4.53 -11.20
C ASP A 211 29.73 -3.70 -10.30
N TYR A 212 29.65 -4.07 -9.02
CA TYR A 212 28.76 -3.45 -8.04
C TYR A 212 29.52 -3.07 -6.77
N ILE A 213 29.25 -1.88 -6.25
CA ILE A 213 29.67 -1.46 -4.91
C ILE A 213 28.43 -1.23 -4.06
N SER A 214 28.25 -2.04 -3.04
CA SER A 214 27.06 -2.09 -2.18
C SER A 214 27.38 -1.46 -0.83
N VAL A 215 27.38 -0.13 -0.77
CA VAL A 215 27.86 0.63 0.39
C VAL A 215 26.94 0.43 1.59
N GLN A 216 27.48 -0.04 2.72
CA GLN A 216 26.73 -0.26 3.95
C GLN A 216 26.49 1.05 4.70
N PHE A 217 25.23 1.50 4.73
CA PHE A 217 24.75 2.70 5.45
C PHE A 217 24.13 2.35 6.82
N TYR A 218 24.64 1.30 7.47
CA TYR A 218 24.22 0.81 8.78
C TYR A 218 25.42 0.23 9.56
N GLY A 219 25.22 -0.10 10.85
CA GLY A 219 26.24 -0.67 11.73
C GLY A 219 26.84 0.34 12.72
N ASP A 220 28.10 0.17 13.12
CA ASP A 220 28.71 0.99 14.20
C ASP A 220 29.17 2.39 13.76
N ASN A 221 29.20 2.67 12.45
CA ASN A 221 29.71 3.94 11.95
C ASN A 221 28.66 5.07 11.91
N LEU A 222 28.49 5.75 13.03
CA LEU A 222 27.45 6.78 13.20
C LEU A 222 27.59 8.01 12.27
N VAL A 223 28.73 8.21 11.62
CA VAL A 223 29.02 9.46 10.90
C VAL A 223 28.32 9.52 9.53
N CYS A 224 28.06 8.37 8.92
CA CYS A 224 27.59 8.28 7.54
C CYS A 224 26.23 7.62 7.37
N GLN A 225 25.51 7.38 8.47
CA GLN A 225 24.20 6.71 8.49
C GLN A 225 23.05 7.71 8.64
N TYR A 226 21.82 7.21 8.51
CA TYR A 226 20.61 7.93 8.93
C TYR A 226 20.42 7.83 10.44
N LEU A 227 20.47 8.97 11.14
CA LEU A 227 20.39 9.02 12.60
C LEU A 227 19.57 10.22 13.08
N ASN A 228 18.71 10.00 14.07
CA ASN A 228 17.89 11.06 14.70
C ASN A 228 17.13 11.91 13.66
N ASP A 229 16.52 11.23 12.67
CA ASP A 229 15.80 11.86 11.55
C ASP A 229 16.62 12.86 10.73
N ARG A 230 17.95 12.64 10.61
CA ARG A 230 18.85 13.44 9.79
C ARG A 230 19.56 12.61 8.73
N LEU A 231 19.64 13.17 7.52
CA LEU A 231 20.30 12.58 6.34
C LEU A 231 21.68 13.20 6.04
N ASP A 232 22.19 14.12 6.86
CA ASP A 232 23.42 14.86 6.57
C ASP A 232 24.63 13.93 6.38
N GLY A 233 24.79 12.96 7.28
CA GLY A 233 25.85 11.95 7.21
C GLY A 233 25.71 11.03 5.99
N PHE A 234 24.48 10.57 5.75
CA PHE A 234 24.13 9.77 4.59
C PHE A 234 24.52 10.48 3.28
N TRP A 235 24.09 11.74 3.11
CA TRP A 235 24.36 12.51 1.91
C TRP A 235 25.84 12.87 1.75
N LYS A 236 26.55 13.18 2.85
CA LYS A 236 28.00 13.40 2.82
C LYS A 236 28.70 12.18 2.24
N SER A 237 28.37 10.99 2.73
CA SER A 237 28.97 9.74 2.24
C SER A 237 28.53 9.39 0.81
N TRP A 238 27.23 9.47 0.51
CA TRP A 238 26.70 9.19 -0.83
C TRP A 238 27.35 10.08 -1.91
N ASN A 239 27.56 11.36 -1.61
CA ASN A 239 28.21 12.29 -2.54
C ASN A 239 29.64 11.90 -2.89
N MET A 240 30.31 11.15 -2.03
CA MET A 240 31.63 10.59 -2.30
C MET A 240 31.49 9.31 -3.13
N TRP A 241 30.68 8.35 -2.68
CA TRP A 241 30.50 7.05 -3.33
C TRP A 241 29.94 7.12 -4.74
N LYS A 242 29.05 8.08 -5.02
CA LYS A 242 28.49 8.26 -6.37
C LYS A 242 29.56 8.55 -7.43
N THR A 243 30.77 8.96 -7.04
CA THR A 243 31.90 9.23 -7.93
C THR A 243 32.92 8.08 -8.01
N PHE A 244 32.75 7.02 -7.22
CA PHE A 244 33.64 5.88 -7.19
C PHE A 244 33.62 5.12 -8.53
N ARG A 245 34.79 4.66 -9.00
CA ARG A 245 34.87 3.92 -10.27
C ARG A 245 34.48 2.45 -10.08
N ALA A 246 33.20 2.17 -10.30
CA ALA A 246 32.61 0.84 -10.40
C ALA A 246 31.51 0.84 -11.48
N GLY A 247 30.99 -0.33 -11.85
CA GLY A 247 29.89 -0.42 -12.80
C GLY A 247 28.62 0.29 -12.29
N LYS A 248 28.20 -0.03 -11.06
CA LYS A 248 27.10 0.62 -10.33
C LYS A 248 27.37 0.67 -8.83
N VAL A 249 26.75 1.65 -8.17
CA VAL A 249 26.80 1.84 -6.71
C VAL A 249 25.40 1.65 -6.13
N PHE A 250 25.27 0.68 -5.22
CA PHE A 250 24.07 0.35 -4.50
C PHE A 250 24.13 0.91 -3.08
N VAL A 251 22.97 1.31 -2.56
CA VAL A 251 22.79 1.68 -1.16
C VAL A 251 22.38 0.42 -0.39
N LYS A 252 23.23 -0.05 0.51
CA LYS A 252 22.95 -1.21 1.36
C LYS A 252 22.43 -0.74 2.72
N MET A 253 21.21 -1.13 3.11
CA MET A 253 20.49 -0.60 4.28
C MET A 253 19.74 -1.69 5.06
N LEU A 254 19.37 -1.40 6.31
CA LEU A 254 18.56 -2.31 7.14
C LEU A 254 17.11 -2.40 6.61
N ALA A 255 16.56 -3.61 6.57
CA ALA A 255 15.16 -3.85 6.20
C ALA A 255 14.16 -3.64 7.36
N ALA A 256 14.64 -3.58 8.60
CA ALA A 256 13.81 -3.48 9.80
C ALA A 256 14.50 -2.65 10.90
N PRO A 257 13.73 -1.98 11.79
CA PRO A 257 14.28 -1.17 12.87
C PRO A 257 14.87 -1.96 14.05
N LYS A 258 14.68 -3.30 14.08
CA LYS A 258 15.14 -4.19 15.16
C LYS A 258 16.47 -4.90 14.89
N ALA A 259 17.05 -4.78 13.70
CA ALA A 259 18.39 -5.32 13.44
C ALA A 259 19.38 -4.63 14.39
N GLU A 260 20.38 -5.34 14.92
CA GLU A 260 21.26 -4.90 16.02
C GLU A 260 22.11 -3.63 15.74
N GLY A 261 21.82 -2.86 14.68
CA GLY A 261 22.53 -1.66 14.26
C GLY A 261 21.66 -0.42 14.08
N LEU A 262 22.33 0.72 13.99
CA LEU A 262 21.72 2.00 13.61
C LEU A 262 21.76 2.17 12.08
N GLY A 263 21.01 3.14 11.53
CA GLY A 263 20.96 3.42 10.09
C GLY A 263 19.69 2.96 9.35
N TYR A 264 18.66 2.51 10.06
CA TYR A 264 17.35 2.20 9.46
C TYR A 264 16.64 3.47 8.97
N ILE A 265 16.33 3.53 7.68
CA ILE A 265 15.51 4.58 7.06
C ILE A 265 14.10 4.02 6.88
N ARG A 266 13.06 4.73 7.34
CA ARG A 266 11.68 4.27 7.11
C ARG A 266 11.36 4.22 5.59
N PRO A 267 10.59 3.24 5.09
CA PRO A 267 10.31 3.11 3.65
C PRO A 267 9.68 4.35 3.01
N ASP A 268 8.80 5.05 3.75
CA ASP A 268 8.14 6.29 3.32
C ASP A 268 9.17 7.42 3.13
N VAL A 269 10.05 7.61 4.11
CA VAL A 269 11.15 8.60 4.06
C VAL A 269 12.11 8.25 2.93
N PHE A 270 12.52 6.97 2.83
CA PHE A 270 13.40 6.52 1.78
C PHE A 270 12.81 6.81 0.40
N ARG A 271 11.53 6.46 0.18
CA ARG A 271 10.86 6.65 -1.12
C ARG A 271 10.64 8.12 -1.47
N THR A 272 10.33 8.97 -0.50
CA THR A 272 9.91 10.36 -0.76
C THR A 272 11.05 11.37 -0.72
N GLU A 273 12.06 11.13 0.11
CA GLU A 273 13.16 12.07 0.34
C GLU A 273 14.50 11.55 -0.21
N VAL A 274 14.77 10.25 -0.14
CA VAL A 274 16.10 9.69 -0.46
C VAL A 274 16.17 9.17 -1.90
N LEU A 275 15.23 8.35 -2.31
CA LEU A 275 15.22 7.68 -3.60
C LEU A 275 15.21 8.65 -4.80
N PRO A 276 14.41 9.74 -4.82
CA PRO A 276 14.42 10.69 -5.94
C PRO A 276 15.79 11.36 -6.13
N GLU A 277 16.49 11.65 -5.05
CA GLU A 277 17.85 12.22 -5.04
C GLU A 277 18.89 11.19 -5.50
N LEU A 278 18.84 9.94 -5.01
CA LEU A 278 19.71 8.85 -5.45
C LEU A 278 19.59 8.60 -6.97
N GLN A 279 18.36 8.62 -7.50
CA GLN A 279 18.05 8.39 -8.91
C GLN A 279 18.61 9.46 -9.85
N GLN A 280 19.01 10.64 -9.35
CA GLN A 280 19.68 11.66 -10.16
C GLN A 280 21.11 11.23 -10.54
N SER A 281 21.72 10.29 -9.82
CA SER A 281 23.06 9.79 -10.11
C SER A 281 23.01 8.70 -11.17
N SER A 282 23.75 8.88 -12.27
CA SER A 282 23.93 7.84 -13.29
C SER A 282 24.64 6.58 -12.76
N ASN A 283 25.38 6.71 -11.65
CA ASN A 283 26.09 5.60 -11.02
C ASN A 283 25.22 4.85 -10.00
N PHE A 284 24.04 5.38 -9.63
CA PHE A 284 23.12 4.64 -8.78
C PHE A 284 22.65 3.36 -9.48
N GLY A 285 22.83 2.24 -8.79
CA GLY A 285 22.45 0.89 -9.21
C GLY A 285 21.11 0.45 -8.64
N GLY A 286 20.83 0.81 -7.39
CA GLY A 286 19.65 0.38 -6.66
C GLY A 286 19.91 0.25 -5.17
N VAL A 287 19.11 -0.58 -4.50
CA VAL A 287 19.16 -0.81 -3.06
C VAL A 287 19.46 -2.28 -2.78
N ILE A 288 20.29 -2.57 -1.78
CA ILE A 288 20.41 -3.91 -1.19
C ILE A 288 19.93 -3.87 0.25
N LEU A 289 19.05 -4.78 0.64
CA LEU A 289 18.51 -4.84 2.00
C LEU A 289 19.28 -5.89 2.83
N SER A 290 19.78 -5.51 4.00
CA SER A 290 20.40 -6.40 4.99
C SER A 290 19.35 -7.01 5.92
N SER A 291 19.56 -8.25 6.38
CA SER A 291 18.64 -9.03 7.21
C SER A 291 19.22 -9.32 8.60
N GLU A 292 18.34 -9.51 9.59
CA GLU A 292 18.55 -10.33 10.81
C GLU A 292 17.19 -10.89 11.23
N ASP A 293 16.12 -10.09 11.15
CA ASP A 293 14.75 -10.54 11.32
C ASP A 293 13.77 -9.65 10.52
N LEU A 294 12.85 -10.28 9.78
CA LEU A 294 11.59 -9.73 9.25
C LEU A 294 11.64 -8.86 7.97
N LYS A 295 11.25 -9.48 6.86
CA LYS A 295 10.95 -8.88 5.54
C LYS A 295 9.47 -8.46 5.41
N GLU A 296 8.89 -7.85 6.43
CA GLU A 296 7.49 -7.39 6.35
C GLU A 296 7.41 -6.09 5.54
N GLY A 297 7.25 -6.20 4.22
CA GLY A 297 6.75 -5.12 3.36
C GLY A 297 7.76 -4.09 2.87
N TYR A 298 8.95 -3.94 3.47
CA TYR A 298 9.91 -2.88 3.10
C TYR A 298 10.21 -2.84 1.59
N SER A 299 10.59 -3.99 1.00
CA SER A 299 10.90 -4.10 -0.43
C SER A 299 9.70 -3.76 -1.31
N SER A 300 8.49 -4.19 -0.92
CA SER A 300 7.24 -3.86 -1.61
C SER A 300 6.87 -2.37 -1.52
N GLU A 301 7.23 -1.70 -0.42
CA GLU A 301 6.94 -0.28 -0.20
C GLU A 301 7.85 0.65 -1.02
N ILE A 302 9.13 0.30 -1.15
CA ILE A 302 10.11 1.06 -1.94
C ILE A 302 10.08 0.72 -3.44
N ASN A 303 9.60 -0.48 -3.82
CA ASN A 303 9.53 -0.94 -5.21
C ASN A 303 8.10 -1.30 -5.64
N PRO A 304 7.22 -0.32 -5.90
CA PRO A 304 5.80 -0.54 -6.17
C PRO A 304 5.49 -1.20 -7.53
N LYS A 305 6.50 -1.53 -8.36
CA LYS A 305 6.29 -2.23 -9.65
C LYS A 305 5.66 -3.62 -9.51
N VAL A 306 5.59 -4.18 -8.30
CA VAL A 306 5.14 -5.55 -8.02
C VAL A 306 3.65 -5.65 -7.65
N CYS A 307 2.87 -4.57 -7.78
CA CYS A 307 1.41 -4.62 -7.57
C CYS A 307 0.62 -5.30 -8.72
N GLY A 308 1.26 -6.06 -9.61
CA GLY A 308 0.64 -6.51 -10.86
C GLY A 308 1.20 -7.81 -11.47
N SER A 309 1.66 -8.76 -10.67
CA SER A 309 2.09 -10.07 -11.20
C SER A 309 1.85 -11.20 -10.20
N VAL A 310 0.58 -11.46 -9.88
CA VAL A 310 0.14 -12.78 -9.40
C VAL A 310 -1.16 -13.13 -10.14
N GLY A 311 -1.07 -14.13 -11.02
CA GLY A 311 -2.22 -14.84 -11.60
C GLY A 311 -3.07 -14.07 -12.60
N ALA A 312 -2.67 -14.10 -13.88
CA ALA A 312 -3.63 -13.92 -14.97
C ALA A 312 -4.57 -15.15 -15.00
N GLU A 313 -5.67 -15.08 -14.26
CA GLU A 313 -6.90 -15.77 -14.67
C GLU A 313 -7.88 -14.75 -15.23
N SER A 314 -8.34 -15.06 -16.43
CA SER A 314 -9.11 -14.22 -17.33
C SER A 314 -10.36 -13.63 -16.69
N GLN A 315 -10.52 -12.30 -16.73
CA GLN A 315 -11.82 -11.68 -16.98
C GLN A 315 -11.66 -10.51 -17.95
N SER A 316 -12.52 -10.56 -18.96
CA SER A 316 -12.58 -9.69 -20.13
C SER A 316 -12.67 -8.21 -19.80
N ALA A 317 -11.97 -7.42 -20.60
CA ALA A 317 -12.03 -5.97 -20.67
C ALA A 317 -13.48 -5.44 -20.70
N ASN A 318 -13.81 -4.58 -19.72
CA ASN A 318 -14.80 -3.51 -19.84
C ASN A 318 -14.69 -2.59 -18.62
N GLU A 319 -13.72 -1.66 -18.63
CA GLU A 319 -13.81 -0.45 -17.80
C GLU A 319 -13.40 0.77 -18.63
N MET A 320 -14.41 1.55 -19.01
CA MET A 320 -14.26 2.90 -19.52
C MET A 320 -13.92 3.83 -18.35
N ALA A 321 -12.86 4.61 -18.51
CA ALA A 321 -12.45 5.65 -17.59
C ALA A 321 -13.55 6.72 -17.42
N VAL A 322 -13.95 7.00 -16.18
CA VAL A 322 -14.82 8.13 -15.83
C VAL A 322 -13.96 9.19 -15.15
N PHE A 323 -13.80 10.35 -15.80
CA PHE A 323 -13.25 11.56 -15.20
C PHE A 323 -14.32 12.25 -14.32
N PRO A 324 -13.98 12.71 -13.10
CA PRO A 324 -14.91 13.48 -12.28
C PRO A 324 -14.89 14.95 -12.69
N MET A 325 -16.04 15.51 -13.06
CA MET A 325 -16.27 16.96 -13.04
C MET A 325 -17.50 17.25 -12.20
N GLY A 326 -17.31 18.08 -11.18
CA GLY A 326 -18.32 18.47 -10.21
C GLY A 326 -19.35 19.47 -10.75
N ASN A 327 -20.58 19.35 -10.26
CA ASN A 327 -21.63 20.37 -10.30
C ASN A 327 -21.53 21.17 -8.98
N SER A 328 -21.76 22.48 -8.86
CA SER A 328 -22.70 23.38 -9.53
C SER A 328 -22.38 24.84 -9.13
N TYR A 329 -22.59 25.83 -10.01
CA TYR A 329 -23.57 26.91 -9.74
C TYR A 329 -23.88 27.77 -10.99
N ASP A 330 -25.16 28.11 -11.03
CA ASP A 330 -26.09 28.81 -11.92
C ASP A 330 -25.68 29.85 -12.98
N ARG A 331 -26.56 29.90 -13.97
CA ARG A 331 -26.67 30.75 -15.17
C ARG A 331 -26.95 32.20 -14.85
N THR A 332 -26.29 33.13 -15.56
CA THR A 332 -27.00 34.20 -16.30
C THR A 332 -26.22 34.57 -17.56
N THR A 333 -26.98 34.87 -18.60
CA THR A 333 -26.69 35.25 -19.99
C THR A 333 -25.72 36.42 -20.16
N ASP A 334 -24.76 36.34 -21.08
CA ASP A 334 -24.72 37.09 -22.36
C ASP A 334 -23.45 36.76 -23.15
N ASP A 335 -23.61 36.53 -24.46
CA ASP A 335 -22.54 36.26 -25.41
C ASP A 335 -21.82 37.57 -25.76
N ARG A 336 -20.51 37.67 -25.46
CA ARG A 336 -19.50 38.39 -26.28
C ARG A 336 -18.09 38.40 -25.62
N LEU A 337 -17.11 37.94 -26.40
CA LEU A 337 -15.69 38.35 -26.41
C LEU A 337 -14.76 37.86 -25.26
N PHE A 338 -14.12 36.70 -25.46
CA PHE A 338 -12.82 36.41 -24.84
C PHE A 338 -11.71 37.20 -25.54
N LYS A 339 -11.31 38.34 -24.97
CA LYS A 339 -9.94 38.89 -25.10
C LYS A 339 -9.14 38.37 -23.91
N ILE A 340 -8.11 37.56 -24.18
CA ILE A 340 -7.11 37.18 -23.19
C ILE A 340 -6.11 38.35 -23.07
N TRP A 341 -6.02 38.96 -21.90
CA TRP A 341 -4.93 39.88 -21.52
C TRP A 341 -4.22 39.26 -20.30
N PHE A 342 -2.92 39.00 -20.45
CA PHE A 342 -2.04 38.53 -19.38
C PHE A 342 -1.53 39.73 -18.56
N PRO A 343 -1.32 39.61 -17.23
CA PRO A 343 -0.55 40.61 -16.49
C PRO A 343 0.96 40.45 -16.76
N PRO A 344 1.76 41.53 -16.65
CA PRO A 344 3.17 41.53 -17.03
C PRO A 344 4.05 40.94 -15.91
N PHE A 345 5.05 40.13 -16.28
CA PHE A 345 6.24 39.89 -15.47
C PHE A 345 7.40 40.63 -16.14
N ASP A 346 7.88 41.69 -15.50
CA ASP A 346 9.15 42.33 -15.82
C ASP A 346 10.28 41.37 -15.45
N GLY A 347 11.13 41.06 -16.42
CA GLY A 347 12.28 40.21 -16.23
C GLY A 347 13.50 40.98 -15.72
N GLN A 348 14.40 40.27 -15.04
CA GLN A 348 15.83 40.27 -15.38
C GLN A 348 16.52 38.97 -14.95
N LYS A 349 17.00 38.22 -15.97
CA LYS A 349 18.34 37.61 -16.13
C LYS A 349 18.79 36.56 -15.09
N ASN A 350 19.11 35.29 -15.40
CA ASN A 350 19.83 34.75 -16.56
C ASN A 350 19.69 33.21 -16.72
N ASN A 351 19.34 32.78 -17.94
CA ASN A 351 19.83 31.65 -18.76
C ASN A 351 20.17 30.25 -18.15
N LYS A 352 19.39 29.21 -18.52
CA LYS A 352 19.67 28.28 -19.66
C LYS A 352 18.56 27.22 -19.86
N SER A 353 18.30 26.88 -21.13
CA SER A 353 17.43 25.82 -21.71
C SER A 353 15.97 26.16 -22.06
N GLY A 354 15.78 27.02 -23.07
CA GLY A 354 14.53 27.13 -23.82
C GLY A 354 14.71 26.60 -25.23
N TYR A 355 14.43 25.31 -25.48
CA TYR A 355 14.30 24.77 -26.84
C TYR A 355 13.26 23.64 -27.04
N ASP A 356 12.54 23.16 -26.01
CA ASP A 356 11.63 22.00 -26.17
C ASP A 356 10.11 22.31 -26.16
N TRP A 357 9.70 23.52 -25.77
CA TRP A 357 8.26 23.80 -25.59
C TRP A 357 7.51 24.17 -26.89
N PHE A 358 8.21 24.77 -27.86
CA PHE A 358 7.59 25.26 -29.10
C PHE A 358 7.28 24.13 -30.12
N LEU A 359 8.00 23.01 -30.05
CA LEU A 359 7.79 21.83 -30.91
C LEU A 359 6.59 20.99 -30.45
N PHE A 360 6.32 20.96 -29.15
CA PHE A 360 5.18 20.25 -28.57
C PHE A 360 3.84 20.88 -28.98
N GLN A 361 3.73 22.22 -28.94
CA GLN A 361 2.50 22.93 -29.32
C GLN A 361 2.15 22.82 -30.81
N ARG A 362 3.15 22.84 -31.71
CA ARG A 362 2.91 22.68 -33.15
C ARG A 362 2.40 21.28 -33.51
N SER A 363 2.88 20.25 -32.81
CA SER A 363 2.49 18.86 -33.05
C SER A 363 1.05 18.58 -32.62
N MET A 364 0.61 19.20 -31.51
CA MET A 364 -0.76 19.06 -31.00
C MET A 364 -1.80 19.76 -31.89
N PHE A 365 -1.46 20.91 -32.48
CA PHE A 365 -2.34 21.62 -33.42
C PHE A 365 -2.49 20.90 -34.77
N ALA A 366 -1.43 20.26 -35.27
CA ALA A 366 -1.47 19.50 -36.53
C ALA A 366 -2.35 18.24 -36.43
N VAL A 367 -2.37 17.57 -35.27
CA VAL A 367 -3.19 16.39 -34.99
C VAL A 367 -4.68 16.77 -34.83
N LEU A 368 -4.98 17.91 -34.20
CA LEU A 368 -6.37 18.36 -34.04
C LEU A 368 -6.99 18.84 -35.36
N SER A 369 -6.22 19.48 -36.24
CA SER A 369 -6.70 19.90 -37.58
C SER A 369 -7.06 18.72 -38.47
N SER A 370 -6.22 17.66 -38.46
CA SER A 370 -6.41 16.49 -39.32
C SER A 370 -7.59 15.60 -38.90
N VAL A 371 -7.97 15.62 -37.62
CA VAL A 371 -9.17 14.95 -37.10
C VAL A 371 -10.45 15.69 -37.52
N PHE A 372 -10.43 17.02 -37.54
CA PHE A 372 -11.57 17.83 -38.00
C PHE A 372 -11.82 17.70 -39.51
N ASP A 373 -10.76 17.68 -40.32
CA ASP A 373 -10.87 17.49 -41.77
C ASP A 373 -11.42 16.09 -42.12
N ALA A 374 -11.04 15.05 -41.36
CA ALA A 374 -11.55 13.68 -41.54
C ALA A 374 -13.05 13.55 -41.19
N LEU A 375 -13.51 14.26 -40.15
CA LEU A 375 -14.92 14.29 -39.73
C LEU A 375 -15.80 15.07 -40.73
N GLU A 376 -15.25 16.08 -41.39
CA GLU A 376 -15.99 16.88 -42.37
C GLU A 376 -16.08 16.22 -43.76
N ILE A 377 -15.08 15.40 -44.12
CA ILE A 377 -15.11 14.55 -45.33
C ILE A 377 -16.12 13.40 -45.19
N ALA A 378 -16.25 12.82 -43.99
CA ALA A 378 -17.22 11.76 -43.71
C ALA A 378 -18.68 12.24 -43.77
N ARG A 379 -18.94 13.53 -43.48
CA ARG A 379 -20.28 14.14 -43.54
C ARG A 379 -20.75 14.47 -44.96
N LYS A 380 -19.85 14.56 -45.95
CA LYS A 380 -20.17 15.01 -47.33
C LYS A 380 -20.35 13.89 -48.38
N ARG A 381 -20.23 12.60 -48.01
CA ARG A 381 -20.17 11.49 -48.99
C ARG A 381 -21.23 10.38 -48.87
N ASP A 382 -22.34 10.58 -48.14
CA ASP A 382 -23.55 9.73 -48.16
C ASP A 382 -23.30 8.20 -48.30
N MET A 383 -22.37 7.62 -47.53
CA MET A 383 -22.17 6.17 -47.43
C MET A 383 -22.88 5.60 -46.20
N LEU A 384 -24.20 5.70 -46.20
CA LEU A 384 -25.10 4.98 -45.29
C LEU A 384 -25.35 3.58 -45.85
N ILE A 385 -24.61 2.56 -45.38
CA ILE A 385 -25.05 1.14 -45.43
C ILE A 385 -24.35 0.25 -44.37
N VAL A 386 -23.21 0.65 -43.78
CA VAL A 386 -22.47 -0.23 -42.83
C VAL A 386 -22.82 -0.01 -41.34
N TRP A 387 -23.72 0.92 -41.00
CA TRP A 387 -24.06 1.24 -39.60
C TRP A 387 -25.50 0.89 -39.19
N PHE A 388 -26.19 0.03 -39.94
CA PHE A 388 -27.59 -0.31 -39.68
C PHE A 388 -27.85 -1.15 -38.40
N PRO A 389 -26.92 -1.99 -37.87
CA PRO A 389 -27.16 -2.67 -36.59
C PRO A 389 -26.96 -1.76 -35.37
N PHE A 390 -26.25 -0.63 -35.51
CA PHE A 390 -25.94 0.28 -34.41
C PHE A 390 -27.02 1.37 -34.24
N LEU A 391 -27.69 1.76 -35.33
CA LEU A 391 -28.74 2.79 -35.32
C LEU A 391 -30.10 2.29 -34.81
N VAL A 392 -30.40 0.98 -34.92
CA VAL A 392 -31.63 0.40 -34.32
C VAL A 392 -31.55 0.45 -32.78
N LYS A 393 -30.37 0.20 -32.20
CA LYS A 393 -30.15 0.18 -30.75
C LYS A 393 -30.03 1.58 -30.11
N MET A 394 -29.75 2.61 -30.92
CA MET A 394 -29.87 4.02 -30.52
C MET A 394 -31.31 4.56 -30.62
N SER A 395 -32.18 3.92 -31.41
CA SER A 395 -33.59 4.34 -31.53
C SER A 395 -34.49 3.89 -30.38
N GLU A 396 -34.11 2.83 -29.65
CA GLU A 396 -34.78 2.42 -28.40
C GLU A 396 -34.31 3.24 -27.18
N ILE A 397 -33.11 3.81 -27.23
CA ILE A 397 -32.57 4.68 -26.16
C ILE A 397 -33.01 6.15 -26.36
N LEU A 398 -33.34 6.56 -27.60
CA LEU A 398 -33.84 7.90 -27.91
C LEU A 398 -35.38 8.02 -27.94
N ARG A 399 -36.13 6.97 -27.57
CA ARG A 399 -37.61 7.01 -27.44
C ARG A 399 -38.11 7.29 -26.01
N ILE A 400 -37.22 7.62 -25.09
CA ILE A 400 -37.56 8.12 -23.74
C ILE A 400 -36.78 9.41 -23.48
N GLN A 401 -37.01 10.44 -24.30
CA GLN A 401 -36.92 11.86 -23.90
C GLN A 401 -37.32 12.75 -25.08
N ARG A 402 -38.64 12.89 -25.31
CA ARG A 402 -39.36 14.12 -25.70
C ARG A 402 -40.80 13.76 -26.08
N GLY A 403 -41.66 13.77 -25.07
CA GLY A 403 -43.12 13.81 -25.21
C GLY A 403 -43.66 14.89 -24.27
N GLN A 404 -43.64 16.13 -24.76
CA GLN A 404 -44.57 17.24 -24.46
C GLN A 404 -44.90 17.56 -22.98
N CYS A 405 -44.29 18.64 -22.47
CA CYS A 405 -45.00 19.56 -21.57
C CYS A 405 -45.86 20.49 -22.44
N GLY A 406 -47.18 20.39 -22.33
CA GLY A 406 -48.12 21.46 -22.65
C GLY A 406 -48.46 22.24 -21.39
N GLU A 407 -48.65 23.56 -21.53
CA GLU A 407 -49.04 24.49 -20.47
C GLU A 407 -50.41 24.18 -19.82
N PRO A 408 -50.67 24.73 -18.61
CA PRO A 408 -51.83 24.37 -17.79
C PRO A 408 -53.04 25.26 -18.06
N ASP A 409 -54.22 24.64 -18.18
CA ASP A 409 -55.49 25.32 -17.99
C ASP A 409 -55.90 25.36 -16.51
N ARG A 410 -56.44 26.52 -16.13
CA ARG A 410 -56.90 26.90 -14.79
C ARG A 410 -58.16 26.12 -14.41
N HIS A 411 -58.17 25.57 -13.19
CA HIS A 411 -59.22 25.66 -12.17
C HIS A 411 -59.18 24.44 -11.22
N GLY A 412 -58.96 24.68 -9.93
CA GLY A 412 -59.10 23.64 -8.89
C GLY A 412 -58.24 23.93 -7.66
N SER A 413 -58.90 24.28 -6.57
CA SER A 413 -58.40 24.78 -5.28
C SER A 413 -57.36 23.89 -4.55
N PRO A 414 -56.57 24.46 -3.61
CA PRO A 414 -55.43 23.79 -2.99
C PRO A 414 -55.85 22.87 -1.84
N LEU A 415 -55.31 21.64 -1.81
CA LEU A 415 -55.23 20.85 -0.58
C LEU A 415 -53.79 20.88 -0.07
N ASN A 416 -53.66 21.42 1.14
CA ASN A 416 -52.44 21.59 1.93
C ASN A 416 -51.54 20.34 1.95
N ALA A 417 -50.33 20.47 1.39
CA ALA A 417 -49.20 19.67 1.84
C ALA A 417 -48.64 20.34 3.11
N THR A 418 -49.12 19.89 4.27
CA THR A 418 -48.51 20.20 5.55
C THR A 418 -47.04 19.78 5.54
N ALA A 419 -46.16 20.72 5.85
CA ALA A 419 -44.77 20.47 6.22
C ALA A 419 -44.73 19.37 7.29
N GLY A 420 -44.26 18.18 6.90
CA GLY A 420 -44.00 17.09 7.81
C GLY A 420 -42.81 17.46 8.70
N ARG A 421 -43.09 17.79 9.96
CA ARG A 421 -42.11 17.83 11.06
C ARG A 421 -41.19 16.61 10.97
N GLY A 422 -39.88 16.84 10.88
CA GLY A 422 -38.87 15.79 11.00
C GLY A 422 -39.03 15.07 12.35
N GLY A 423 -39.56 13.85 12.29
CA GLY A 423 -39.68 12.98 13.45
C GLY A 423 -38.29 12.57 13.95
N ILE A 424 -38.13 12.55 15.28
CA ILE A 424 -36.95 12.04 15.98
C ILE A 424 -36.96 10.51 15.86
N GLY A 425 -36.62 9.97 14.68
CA GLY A 425 -36.40 8.53 14.46
C GLY A 425 -34.97 8.15 14.83
N GLY A 426 -34.78 7.03 15.52
CA GLY A 426 -33.45 6.47 15.77
C GLY A 426 -32.82 5.92 14.47
N GLY A 427 -31.51 5.72 14.46
CA GLY A 427 -30.79 5.12 13.32
C GLY A 427 -30.30 3.70 13.62
N ILE A 428 -30.01 2.93 12.56
CA ILE A 428 -29.29 1.65 12.70
C ILE A 428 -27.82 1.86 12.34
N ALA A 429 -26.93 1.41 13.22
CA ALA A 429 -25.49 1.28 12.95
C ALA A 429 -25.11 -0.20 12.76
N THR A 430 -24.09 -0.50 11.97
CA THR A 430 -23.61 -1.89 11.80
C THR A 430 -22.10 -1.96 11.60
N TYR A 431 -21.55 -3.18 11.68
CA TYR A 431 -20.14 -3.48 11.37
C TYR A 431 -20.05 -4.24 10.05
N TRP A 432 -19.15 -3.81 9.17
CA TRP A 432 -18.81 -4.44 7.88
C TRP A 432 -17.31 -4.71 7.80
N GLY A 433 -16.90 -5.80 7.14
CA GLY A 433 -15.51 -6.07 6.76
C GLY A 433 -14.94 -7.39 7.26
N GLN A 434 -15.71 -8.18 8.03
CA GLN A 434 -15.20 -9.40 8.67
C GLN A 434 -15.70 -10.69 8.02
N ASN A 435 -16.61 -10.64 7.04
CA ASN A 435 -17.12 -11.85 6.42
C ASN A 435 -17.62 -11.59 4.99
N ILE A 436 -17.15 -12.37 4.01
CA ILE A 436 -17.53 -12.19 2.60
C ILE A 436 -19.04 -12.33 2.32
N ARG A 437 -19.80 -13.01 3.20
CA ARG A 437 -21.26 -13.17 3.07
C ARG A 437 -22.03 -11.87 3.22
N GLU A 438 -21.43 -10.84 3.82
CA GLU A 438 -22.04 -9.53 3.99
C GLU A 438 -22.04 -8.68 2.70
N GLY A 439 -21.35 -9.15 1.65
CA GLY A 439 -21.31 -8.50 0.35
C GLY A 439 -20.49 -7.20 0.32
N ARG A 440 -20.66 -6.44 -0.77
CA ARG A 440 -19.92 -5.18 -0.99
C ARG A 440 -20.48 -4.05 -0.10
N LEU A 441 -19.60 -3.15 0.36
CA LEU A 441 -19.98 -1.97 1.14
C LEU A 441 -21.06 -1.11 0.44
N THR A 442 -20.96 -0.90 -0.88
CA THR A 442 -22.00 -0.18 -1.65
C THR A 442 -23.38 -0.84 -1.53
N ALA A 443 -23.44 -2.18 -1.58
CA ALA A 443 -24.71 -2.90 -1.50
C ALA A 443 -25.34 -2.75 -0.12
N ALA A 444 -24.54 -2.74 0.94
CA ALA A 444 -25.01 -2.51 2.30
C ALA A 444 -25.69 -1.15 2.46
N CYS A 445 -25.06 -0.07 1.96
CA CYS A 445 -25.60 1.29 2.07
C CYS A 445 -26.83 1.52 1.18
N ALA A 446 -26.84 0.94 -0.02
CA ALA A 446 -27.98 1.01 -0.95
C ALA A 446 -29.28 0.38 -0.40
N THR A 447 -29.19 -0.41 0.68
CA THR A 447 -30.40 -0.93 1.37
C THR A 447 -31.24 0.17 2.01
N GLY A 448 -30.66 1.34 2.29
CA GLY A 448 -31.32 2.44 3.01
C GLY A 448 -31.58 2.16 4.50
N LYS A 449 -31.14 1.02 5.04
CA LYS A 449 -31.42 0.60 6.42
C LYS A 449 -30.48 1.22 7.45
N PHE A 450 -29.23 1.51 7.05
CA PHE A 450 -28.18 1.96 7.95
C PHE A 450 -27.99 3.47 7.87
N LYS A 451 -27.73 4.10 9.02
CA LYS A 451 -27.26 5.50 9.10
C LYS A 451 -25.76 5.59 9.31
N ILE A 452 -25.15 4.52 9.81
CA ILE A 452 -23.74 4.42 10.15
C ILE A 452 -23.24 3.01 9.78
N VAL A 453 -22.09 2.94 9.13
CA VAL A 453 -21.35 1.69 8.90
C VAL A 453 -19.93 1.82 9.45
N ASN A 454 -19.55 0.89 10.31
CA ASN A 454 -18.20 0.79 10.86
C ASN A 454 -17.39 -0.21 10.04
N ILE A 455 -16.36 0.26 9.34
CA ILE A 455 -15.42 -0.61 8.63
C ILE A 455 -14.45 -1.20 9.66
N GLY A 456 -14.63 -2.48 9.94
CA GLY A 456 -13.87 -3.24 10.93
C GLY A 456 -12.87 -4.19 10.26
N PHE A 457 -11.58 -4.20 10.61
CA PHE A 457 -10.94 -3.39 11.68
C PHE A 457 -9.51 -2.94 11.35
N LEU A 458 -9.11 -1.79 11.90
CA LEU A 458 -7.69 -1.50 12.17
C LEU A 458 -7.29 -2.27 13.43
N SER A 459 -6.81 -3.50 13.25
CA SER A 459 -6.68 -4.51 14.31
C SER A 459 -5.25 -4.68 14.85
N THR A 460 -4.26 -4.03 14.24
CA THR A 460 -2.88 -4.04 14.71
C THR A 460 -2.40 -2.61 14.84
N PHE A 461 -1.89 -2.21 16.00
CA PHE A 461 -1.25 -0.90 16.23
C PHE A 461 -0.57 -0.85 17.61
N GLY A 462 0.42 0.04 17.75
CA GLY A 462 1.12 0.31 19.01
C GLY A 462 2.10 -0.79 19.41
N ASN A 463 2.83 -0.59 20.51
CA ASN A 463 4.05 -1.32 20.87
C ASN A 463 5.08 -1.35 19.73
N GLY A 464 5.26 -0.22 19.04
CA GLY A 464 6.14 -0.10 17.87
C GLY A 464 5.67 -0.82 16.60
N GLN A 465 4.47 -1.42 16.59
CA GLN A 465 3.91 -2.06 15.39
C GLN A 465 3.36 -1.01 14.41
N LEU A 466 3.57 -1.25 13.12
CA LEU A 466 2.91 -0.49 12.06
C LEU A 466 1.39 -0.75 12.11
N PRO A 467 0.54 0.28 11.99
CA PRO A 467 -0.89 0.04 12.00
C PRO A 467 -1.34 -0.74 10.77
N GLN A 468 -2.12 -1.81 10.97
CA GLN A 468 -2.62 -2.68 9.89
C GLN A 468 -4.12 -2.89 9.97
N VAL A 469 -4.75 -2.83 8.79
CA VAL A 469 -6.16 -3.13 8.60
C VAL A 469 -6.34 -4.61 8.30
N ASN A 470 -7.38 -5.21 8.86
CA ASN A 470 -7.83 -6.55 8.54
C ASN A 470 -9.30 -6.50 8.10
N LEU A 471 -9.53 -6.64 6.78
CA LEU A 471 -10.85 -6.83 6.18
C LEU A 471 -11.07 -8.29 5.71
N THR A 472 -10.39 -9.23 6.38
CA THR A 472 -10.48 -10.68 6.15
C THR A 472 -10.34 -11.05 4.67
N ARG A 473 -11.41 -11.54 4.04
CA ARG A 473 -11.44 -11.99 2.64
C ARG A 473 -12.01 -10.94 1.67
N HIS A 474 -12.38 -9.75 2.13
CA HIS A 474 -12.84 -8.69 1.23
C HIS A 474 -11.70 -8.11 0.39
N CYS A 475 -10.55 -7.90 1.02
CA CYS A 475 -9.35 -7.42 0.39
C CYS A 475 -8.15 -7.54 1.34
N SER A 476 -6.95 -7.50 0.77
CA SER A 476 -5.72 -7.30 1.52
C SER A 476 -5.27 -5.84 1.36
N PRO A 477 -4.89 -5.12 2.43
CA PRO A 477 -4.35 -3.77 2.30
C PRO A 477 -2.95 -3.75 1.66
N ILE A 478 -2.30 -4.93 1.54
CA ILE A 478 -1.03 -5.09 0.82
C ILE A 478 -1.23 -4.67 -0.63
N CYS A 479 -0.28 -3.92 -1.19
CA CYS A 479 -0.29 -3.48 -2.59
C CYS A 479 -1.58 -2.71 -3.00
N ASN A 480 -2.16 -1.93 -2.07
CA ASN A 480 -3.40 -1.18 -2.32
C ASN A 480 -4.60 -2.09 -2.66
N GLY A 481 -4.58 -3.38 -2.27
CA GLY A 481 -5.64 -4.33 -2.61
C GLY A 481 -7.02 -3.98 -2.04
N CYS A 482 -7.08 -3.08 -1.05
CA CYS A 482 -8.32 -2.53 -0.49
C CYS A 482 -8.79 -1.22 -1.12
N TRP A 483 -8.17 -0.74 -2.21
CA TRP A 483 -8.58 0.52 -2.86
C TRP A 483 -10.03 0.51 -3.34
N ASN A 484 -10.57 -0.65 -3.73
CA ASN A 484 -11.96 -0.80 -4.18
C ASN A 484 -12.99 -0.44 -3.08
N VAL A 485 -12.57 -0.42 -1.80
CA VAL A 485 -13.41 0.06 -0.70
C VAL A 485 -13.73 1.55 -0.84
N SER A 486 -12.88 2.34 -1.51
CA SER A 486 -13.08 3.78 -1.73
C SER A 486 -14.41 4.11 -2.41
N ALA A 487 -14.76 3.37 -3.47
CA ALA A 487 -16.04 3.55 -4.16
C ALA A 487 -17.23 3.22 -3.24
N GLY A 488 -17.07 2.20 -2.40
CA GLY A 488 -18.02 1.86 -1.34
C GLY A 488 -18.26 3.02 -0.38
N ILE A 489 -17.18 3.61 0.13
CA ILE A 489 -17.22 4.75 1.06
C ILE A 489 -17.96 5.93 0.42
N VAL A 490 -17.59 6.32 -0.80
CA VAL A 490 -18.21 7.46 -1.51
C VAL A 490 -19.70 7.21 -1.76
N ASN A 491 -20.08 6.01 -2.21
CA ASN A 491 -21.48 5.68 -2.45
C ASN A 491 -22.31 5.72 -1.16
N CYS A 492 -21.79 5.16 -0.07
CA CYS A 492 -22.43 5.25 1.24
C CYS A 492 -22.63 6.70 1.70
N GLN A 493 -21.60 7.54 1.56
CA GLN A 493 -21.67 8.94 1.94
C GLN A 493 -22.69 9.72 1.08
N ASN A 494 -22.77 9.43 -0.21
CA ASN A 494 -23.78 9.99 -1.11
C ASN A 494 -25.21 9.57 -0.72
N ASP A 495 -25.38 8.35 -0.20
CA ASP A 495 -26.65 7.84 0.35
C ASP A 495 -26.95 8.41 1.76
N GLY A 496 -26.11 9.30 2.28
CA GLY A 496 -26.25 9.91 3.60
C GLY A 496 -25.86 8.99 4.77
N VAL A 497 -25.18 7.89 4.49
CA VAL A 497 -24.64 6.95 5.48
C VAL A 497 -23.24 7.39 5.90
N LYS A 498 -23.01 7.53 7.21
CA LYS A 498 -21.67 7.83 7.74
C LYS A 498 -20.83 6.57 7.76
N VAL A 499 -19.58 6.67 7.33
CA VAL A 499 -18.66 5.55 7.27
C VAL A 499 -17.47 5.83 8.19
N MET A 500 -17.26 4.96 9.18
CA MET A 500 -16.19 5.10 10.18
C MET A 500 -15.14 4.02 10.04
N LEU A 501 -13.89 4.36 10.39
CA LEU A 501 -12.86 3.36 10.65
C LEU A 501 -13.04 2.82 12.07
N SER A 502 -13.22 1.51 12.25
CA SER A 502 -13.21 0.92 13.58
C SER A 502 -11.83 0.41 13.96
N ILE A 503 -11.30 0.92 15.08
CA ILE A 503 -10.01 0.51 15.65
C ILE A 503 -10.23 -0.53 16.75
N GLY A 504 -9.35 -1.54 16.78
CA GLY A 504 -9.39 -2.63 17.73
C GLY A 504 -10.17 -3.84 17.21
N GLY A 505 -11.19 -4.26 17.94
CA GLY A 505 -12.09 -5.36 17.58
C GLY A 505 -11.78 -6.71 18.27
N PRO A 506 -12.48 -7.78 17.85
CA PRO A 506 -12.42 -9.07 18.53
C PRO A 506 -11.16 -9.88 18.20
N HIS A 507 -10.31 -9.40 17.29
CA HIS A 507 -9.07 -10.04 16.87
C HIS A 507 -7.96 -8.99 16.67
N GLY A 508 -6.72 -9.46 16.53
CA GLY A 508 -5.54 -8.62 16.32
C GLY A 508 -4.75 -8.28 17.58
N ASN A 509 -3.65 -7.56 17.39
CA ASN A 509 -2.70 -7.19 18.44
C ASN A 509 -2.58 -5.67 18.52
N TYR A 510 -3.34 -5.07 19.43
CA TYR A 510 -3.41 -3.63 19.59
C TYR A 510 -3.31 -3.18 21.03
N SER A 511 -2.52 -2.14 21.27
CA SER A 511 -2.42 -1.46 22.57
C SER A 511 -1.84 -0.07 22.39
N LEU A 512 -1.96 0.77 23.41
CA LEU A 512 -1.24 2.05 23.48
C LEU A 512 -0.52 2.08 24.81
N SER A 513 0.80 2.05 24.79
CA SER A 513 1.67 2.02 25.97
C SER A 513 2.18 3.40 26.37
N SER A 514 2.08 4.40 25.48
CA SER A 514 2.52 5.77 25.74
C SER A 514 1.67 6.83 25.05
N GLY A 515 1.84 8.09 25.47
CA GLY A 515 1.21 9.23 24.81
C GLY A 515 1.74 9.46 23.39
N ALA A 516 3.02 9.18 23.15
CA ALA A 516 3.64 9.28 21.83
C ALA A 516 3.00 8.30 20.84
N GLU A 517 2.74 7.06 21.26
CA GLU A 517 2.04 6.08 20.42
C GLU A 517 0.61 6.50 20.08
N ALA A 518 -0.10 7.13 21.03
CA ALA A 518 -1.44 7.64 20.78
C ALA A 518 -1.44 8.80 19.78
N LEU A 519 -0.47 9.70 19.87
CA LEU A 519 -0.31 10.81 18.91
C LEU A 519 0.08 10.28 17.54
N TYR A 520 1.03 9.34 17.47
CA TYR A 520 1.41 8.67 16.23
C TYR A 520 0.22 8.00 15.56
N LEU A 521 -0.58 7.24 16.31
CA LEU A 521 -1.77 6.59 15.77
C LEU A 521 -2.81 7.61 15.30
N ALA A 522 -2.97 8.74 16.00
CA ALA A 522 -3.86 9.81 15.57
C ALA A 522 -3.42 10.42 14.24
N ASP A 523 -2.13 10.70 14.09
CA ASP A 523 -1.52 11.25 12.88
C ASP A 523 -1.65 10.26 11.71
N TYR A 524 -1.39 8.97 11.98
CA TYR A 524 -1.57 7.90 11.02
C TYR A 524 -3.03 7.80 10.53
N ILE A 525 -4.00 7.77 11.44
CA ILE A 525 -5.44 7.70 11.10
C ILE A 525 -5.85 8.94 10.31
N TRP A 526 -5.41 10.13 10.75
CA TRP A 526 -5.73 11.39 10.07
C TRP A 526 -5.26 11.38 8.62
N ASN A 527 -3.99 11.02 8.39
CA ASN A 527 -3.35 11.06 7.08
C ASN A 527 -3.81 9.92 6.14
N ASN A 528 -4.10 8.74 6.67
CA ASN A 528 -4.40 7.56 5.84
C ASN A 528 -5.89 7.28 5.66
N PHE A 529 -6.75 7.74 6.57
CA PHE A 529 -8.18 7.39 6.58
C PHE A 529 -9.12 8.59 6.63
N LEU A 530 -8.69 9.72 7.18
CA LEU A 530 -9.51 10.93 7.26
C LEU A 530 -9.09 11.97 6.20
N HIS A 531 -9.04 13.24 6.56
CA HIS A 531 -8.80 14.35 5.63
C HIS A 531 -7.34 14.78 5.52
N GLY A 532 -6.42 14.11 6.22
CA GLY A 532 -5.00 14.37 6.07
C GLY A 532 -4.45 13.91 4.74
N HIS A 533 -3.18 14.21 4.51
CA HIS A 533 -2.45 13.80 3.33
C HIS A 533 -1.43 12.74 3.70
N SER A 534 -1.43 11.63 2.98
CA SER A 534 -0.39 10.61 3.06
C SER A 534 0.41 10.67 1.77
N THR A 535 1.74 10.66 1.90
CA THR A 535 2.67 10.52 0.76
C THR A 535 2.71 9.08 0.24
N SER A 536 2.14 8.13 1.00
CA SER A 536 1.94 6.73 0.65
C SER A 536 0.51 6.43 0.19
N LEU A 537 0.30 5.28 -0.42
CA LEU A 537 -1.04 4.83 -0.83
C LEU A 537 -1.91 4.59 0.41
N ARG A 538 -3.08 5.24 0.45
CA ARG A 538 -4.05 5.10 1.53
C ARG A 538 -4.73 3.72 1.46
N PRO A 539 -4.89 2.99 2.59
CA PRO A 539 -5.42 1.62 2.56
C PRO A 539 -6.79 1.46 1.91
N PHE A 540 -7.68 2.45 2.04
CA PHE A 540 -9.01 2.46 1.40
C PHE A 540 -9.11 3.43 0.21
N GLY A 541 -7.98 3.78 -0.40
CA GLY A 541 -7.93 4.81 -1.43
C GLY A 541 -8.18 6.22 -0.89
N TYR A 542 -8.56 7.14 -1.78
CA TYR A 542 -8.58 8.58 -1.50
C TYR A 542 -9.82 9.07 -0.74
N ALA A 543 -10.89 8.27 -0.63
CA ALA A 543 -12.11 8.67 0.06
C ALA A 543 -11.86 8.88 1.57
N PRO A 544 -12.06 10.10 2.11
CA PRO A 544 -11.97 10.34 3.54
C PRO A 544 -13.18 9.76 4.26
N LEU A 545 -12.94 9.05 5.35
CA LEU A 545 -13.99 8.55 6.24
C LEU A 545 -14.57 9.68 7.10
N ASP A 546 -15.79 9.49 7.59
CA ASP A 546 -16.50 10.46 8.43
C ASP A 546 -15.96 10.52 9.87
N GLY A 547 -15.31 9.45 10.33
CA GLY A 547 -14.89 9.36 11.71
C GLY A 547 -14.19 8.06 12.11
N VAL A 548 -14.01 7.92 13.41
CA VAL A 548 -13.26 6.82 14.04
C VAL A 548 -14.10 6.20 15.16
N ASP A 549 -14.27 4.88 15.09
CA ASP A 549 -14.93 4.06 16.09
C ASP A 549 -13.92 3.35 16.98
N PHE A 550 -14.07 3.49 18.30
CA PHE A 550 -13.22 2.89 19.31
C PHE A 550 -13.86 1.60 19.80
N ARG A 551 -13.47 0.47 19.21
CA ARG A 551 -13.86 -0.88 19.66
C ARG A 551 -12.72 -1.55 20.42
N ILE A 552 -12.39 -0.98 21.57
CA ILE A 552 -11.30 -1.48 22.42
C ILE A 552 -11.86 -2.48 23.42
N GLU A 553 -11.65 -3.77 23.18
CA GLU A 553 -12.20 -4.86 24.00
C GLU A 553 -11.17 -5.87 24.53
N ARG A 554 -9.87 -5.56 24.43
CA ARG A 554 -8.77 -6.38 24.97
C ARG A 554 -7.54 -5.52 25.25
N GLY A 555 -6.51 -6.17 25.80
CA GLY A 555 -5.28 -5.54 26.24
C GLY A 555 -5.36 -5.09 27.69
N GLU A 556 -4.37 -4.34 28.13
CA GLU A 556 -4.39 -3.70 29.45
C GLU A 556 -5.11 -2.34 29.39
N PHE A 557 -5.60 -1.87 30.53
CA PHE A 557 -6.15 -0.53 30.64
C PHE A 557 -5.10 0.50 30.20
N SER A 558 -5.46 1.35 29.25
CA SER A 558 -4.58 2.41 28.74
C SER A 558 -5.26 3.77 28.81
N PRO A 559 -4.67 4.76 29.52
CA PRO A 559 -5.22 6.11 29.55
C PRO A 559 -5.07 6.85 28.22
N TYR A 560 -4.28 6.32 27.29
CA TYR A 560 -3.84 7.03 26.09
C TYR A 560 -4.89 7.03 24.97
N TYR A 561 -5.91 6.16 25.03
CA TYR A 561 -7.08 6.28 24.14
C TYR A 561 -7.82 7.61 24.30
N ALA A 562 -7.80 8.21 25.51
CA ALA A 562 -8.36 9.54 25.73
C ALA A 562 -7.52 10.66 25.08
N LEU A 563 -6.21 10.44 24.92
CA LEU A 563 -5.33 11.35 24.18
C LEU A 563 -5.54 11.20 22.67
N LEU A 564 -5.66 9.97 22.18
CA LEU A 564 -6.01 9.68 20.78
C LEU A 564 -7.32 10.37 20.37
N ALA A 565 -8.37 10.23 21.18
CA ALA A 565 -9.67 10.89 20.93
C ALA A 565 -9.55 12.43 20.88
N ARG A 566 -8.81 13.03 21.81
CA ARG A 566 -8.53 14.48 21.80
C ARG A 566 -7.81 14.90 20.53
N ARG A 567 -6.74 14.21 20.16
CA ARG A 567 -5.94 14.55 18.99
C ARG A 567 -6.73 14.46 17.69
N LEU A 568 -7.55 13.43 17.52
CA LEU A 568 -8.44 13.29 16.35
C LEU A 568 -9.51 14.39 16.30
N HIS A 569 -10.06 14.77 17.44
CA HIS A 569 -10.99 15.89 17.54
C HIS A 569 -10.33 17.22 17.15
N ASP A 570 -9.12 17.47 17.65
CA ASP A 570 -8.37 18.70 17.39
C ASP A 570 -8.02 18.84 15.91
N TYR A 571 -7.68 17.75 15.22
CA TYR A 571 -7.51 17.77 13.77
C TYR A 571 -8.76 18.25 13.03
N GLY A 572 -9.93 17.73 13.41
CA GLY A 572 -11.19 18.20 12.84
C GLY A 572 -11.40 19.70 13.03
N ARG A 573 -11.16 20.20 14.25
CA ARG A 573 -11.28 21.64 14.55
C ARG A 573 -10.28 22.48 13.77
N GLN A 574 -9.03 22.06 13.71
CA GLN A 574 -7.95 22.80 13.04
C GLN A 574 -8.22 22.98 11.55
N TRP A 575 -8.77 21.96 10.89
CA TRP A 575 -8.98 21.94 9.44
C TRP A 575 -10.42 22.22 9.01
N GLY A 576 -11.29 22.63 9.94
CA GLY A 576 -12.69 22.95 9.65
C GLY A 576 -13.52 21.75 9.15
N ARG A 577 -13.17 20.53 9.58
CA ARG A 577 -13.83 19.27 9.20
C ARG A 577 -14.41 18.60 10.44
N LYS A 578 -15.66 18.14 10.37
CA LYS A 578 -16.22 17.34 11.47
C LYS A 578 -15.63 15.94 11.41
N VAL A 579 -14.89 15.55 12.45
CA VAL A 579 -14.50 14.16 12.71
C VAL A 579 -15.48 13.61 13.74
N TYR A 580 -16.23 12.57 13.36
CA TYR A 580 -17.09 11.85 14.30
C TYR A 580 -16.25 10.89 15.16
N LEU A 581 -16.48 10.89 16.46
CA LEU A 581 -15.86 9.93 17.37
C LEU A 581 -16.95 9.03 17.96
N THR A 582 -16.79 7.72 17.81
CA THR A 582 -17.72 6.73 18.34
C THR A 582 -17.02 5.70 19.20
N ALA A 583 -17.75 5.03 20.08
CA ALA A 583 -17.19 4.03 20.99
C ALA A 583 -18.12 2.84 21.21
N ALA A 584 -17.51 1.66 21.36
CA ALA A 584 -18.19 0.39 21.60
C ALA A 584 -17.84 -0.26 22.95
N PRO A 585 -18.14 0.39 24.09
CA PRO A 585 -17.87 -0.20 25.40
C PRO A 585 -18.70 -1.47 25.62
N GLY A 586 -18.23 -2.34 26.52
CA GLY A 586 -19.05 -3.43 27.05
C GLY A 586 -20.23 -2.90 27.88
N CYS A 587 -21.23 -3.74 28.17
CA CYS A 587 -22.38 -3.28 28.95
C CYS A 587 -22.09 -3.10 30.45
N ARG A 588 -21.03 -3.70 31.01
CA ARG A 588 -20.64 -3.41 32.41
C ARG A 588 -20.11 -1.99 32.50
N PHE A 589 -20.58 -1.27 33.51
CA PHE A 589 -20.12 0.07 33.83
C PHE A 589 -19.32 0.04 35.15
N PRO A 590 -18.18 0.75 35.24
CA PRO A 590 -17.48 1.42 34.13
C PRO A 590 -16.86 0.41 33.16
N ASP A 591 -16.62 0.82 31.91
CA ASP A 591 -15.93 -0.02 30.93
C ASP A 591 -14.42 -0.13 31.24
N ASN A 592 -13.86 -1.32 31.08
CA ASN A 592 -12.47 -1.63 31.46
C ASN A 592 -11.41 -0.90 30.62
N TYR A 593 -11.77 -0.34 29.46
CA TYR A 593 -10.82 0.21 28.49
C TYR A 593 -11.10 1.67 28.14
N LEU A 594 -12.36 2.00 27.92
CA LEU A 594 -12.80 3.25 27.31
C LEU A 594 -13.30 4.29 28.31
N THR A 595 -13.41 3.96 29.60
CA THR A 595 -13.97 4.86 30.62
C THR A 595 -13.31 6.25 30.61
N LYS A 596 -11.96 6.32 30.60
CA LYS A 596 -11.26 7.61 30.57
C LYS A 596 -11.51 8.39 29.26
N SER A 597 -11.64 7.70 28.15
CA SER A 597 -11.93 8.29 26.83
C SER A 597 -13.34 8.86 26.80
N LEU A 598 -14.32 8.13 27.31
CA LEU A 598 -15.73 8.53 27.32
C LEU A 598 -15.98 9.77 28.20
N TYR A 599 -15.27 9.89 29.33
CA TYR A 599 -15.35 11.09 30.19
C TYR A 599 -14.79 12.37 29.54
N THR A 600 -14.13 12.29 28.39
CA THR A 600 -13.67 13.51 27.68
C THR A 600 -14.82 14.35 27.12
N GLY A 601 -16.01 13.77 26.95
CA GLY A 601 -17.14 14.47 26.34
C GLY A 601 -17.05 14.63 24.82
N LEU A 602 -16.07 14.00 24.17
CA LEU A 602 -15.79 14.17 22.74
C LEU A 602 -16.55 13.17 21.84
N PHE A 603 -17.11 12.10 22.41
CA PHE A 603 -17.76 11.04 21.66
C PHE A 603 -19.18 11.43 21.25
N ASP A 604 -19.45 11.39 19.95
CA ASP A 604 -20.75 11.70 19.36
C ASP A 604 -21.75 10.55 19.58
N TYR A 605 -21.30 9.31 19.37
CA TYR A 605 -22.14 8.11 19.44
C TYR A 605 -21.50 7.03 20.30
N VAL A 606 -22.27 6.45 21.23
CA VAL A 606 -21.81 5.34 22.06
C VAL A 606 -22.77 4.17 21.88
N TRP A 607 -22.32 3.09 21.25
CA TRP A 607 -23.09 1.84 21.12
C TRP A 607 -22.63 0.85 22.19
N ILE A 608 -23.38 0.82 23.29
CA ILE A 608 -23.10 -0.08 24.42
C ILE A 608 -23.39 -1.51 23.98
N ARG A 609 -22.41 -2.41 24.11
CA ARG A 609 -22.53 -3.81 23.69
C ARG A 609 -23.27 -4.63 24.76
N PHE A 610 -24.58 -4.78 24.61
CA PHE A 610 -25.46 -5.55 25.50
C PHE A 610 -25.49 -7.04 25.12
N PHE A 611 -24.31 -7.62 24.90
CA PHE A 611 -24.14 -9.01 24.50
C PHE A 611 -22.79 -9.55 25.00
N ASN A 612 -22.66 -10.87 25.04
CA ASN A 612 -21.52 -11.61 25.60
C ASN A 612 -21.24 -11.30 27.08
N ASP A 613 -22.23 -10.83 27.84
CA ASP A 613 -22.11 -10.55 29.27
C ASP A 613 -23.45 -10.67 30.01
N ARG A 614 -23.63 -11.80 30.69
CA ARG A 614 -24.88 -12.16 31.38
C ARG A 614 -25.30 -11.18 32.48
N GLN A 615 -24.40 -10.33 32.99
CA GLN A 615 -24.75 -9.38 34.04
C GLN A 615 -25.56 -8.19 33.54
N CYS A 616 -25.46 -7.88 32.24
CA CYS A 616 -26.05 -6.66 31.67
C CYS A 616 -26.66 -6.84 30.28
N GLN A 617 -26.44 -7.97 29.60
CA GLN A 617 -27.20 -8.30 28.38
C GLN A 617 -28.70 -8.42 28.68
N TYR A 618 -29.52 -8.28 27.65
CA TYR A 618 -30.96 -8.47 27.81
C TYR A 618 -31.29 -9.95 28.04
N ASN A 619 -32.10 -10.22 29.07
CA ASN A 619 -32.63 -11.55 29.37
C ASN A 619 -34.14 -11.42 29.61
N SER A 620 -34.96 -12.16 28.87
CA SER A 620 -36.41 -12.11 29.00
C SER A 620 -36.93 -12.61 30.35
N GLY A 621 -36.17 -13.48 31.03
CA GLY A 621 -36.51 -13.98 32.37
C GLY A 621 -36.21 -12.98 33.48
N ASP A 622 -35.18 -12.15 33.32
CA ASP A 622 -34.84 -11.05 34.23
C ASP A 622 -34.10 -9.92 33.48
N PRO A 623 -34.82 -8.89 33.01
CA PRO A 623 -34.21 -7.79 32.27
C PRO A 623 -33.61 -6.71 33.18
N SER A 624 -33.61 -6.88 34.51
CA SER A 624 -33.18 -5.85 35.47
C SER A 624 -31.72 -5.42 35.32
N GLY A 625 -30.83 -6.35 34.93
CA GLY A 625 -29.43 -6.07 34.64
C GLY A 625 -29.26 -5.09 33.47
N PHE A 626 -29.98 -5.34 32.37
CA PHE A 626 -29.99 -4.46 31.20
C PHE A 626 -30.52 -3.06 31.54
N TRP A 627 -31.66 -2.96 32.25
CA TRP A 627 -32.26 -1.66 32.59
C TRP A 627 -31.34 -0.81 33.47
N ARG A 628 -30.72 -1.43 34.49
CA ARG A 628 -29.77 -0.73 35.37
C ARG A 628 -28.53 -0.27 34.60
N SER A 629 -27.96 -1.13 33.77
CA SER A 629 -26.80 -0.78 32.95
C SER A 629 -27.12 0.37 31.97
N TRP A 630 -28.22 0.29 31.21
CA TRP A 630 -28.64 1.37 30.31
C TRP A 630 -28.76 2.70 31.05
N MET A 631 -29.47 2.72 32.18
CA MET A 631 -29.66 3.92 32.99
C MET A 631 -28.34 4.47 33.52
N GLN A 632 -27.42 3.61 33.94
CA GLN A 632 -26.10 4.03 34.42
C GLN A 632 -25.29 4.69 33.30
N TRP A 633 -25.23 4.07 32.12
CA TRP A 633 -24.52 4.61 30.97
C TRP A 633 -25.01 5.99 30.55
N ILE A 634 -26.32 6.17 30.37
CA ILE A 634 -26.87 7.43 29.84
C ILE A 634 -26.79 8.60 30.83
N HIS A 635 -26.66 8.34 32.14
CA HIS A 635 -26.53 9.38 33.16
C HIS A 635 -25.08 9.70 33.53
N SER A 636 -24.16 8.75 33.34
CA SER A 636 -22.77 8.92 33.76
C SER A 636 -21.84 9.42 32.65
N ILE A 637 -22.17 9.20 31.37
CA ILE A 637 -21.27 9.54 30.25
C ILE A 637 -21.77 10.75 29.45
N PRO A 638 -20.93 11.78 29.23
CA PRO A 638 -21.27 12.90 28.37
C PRO A 638 -21.11 12.53 26.89
N ALA A 639 -22.14 11.93 26.28
CA ALA A 639 -22.18 11.65 24.85
C ALA A 639 -23.46 12.20 24.19
N ARG A 640 -23.41 12.52 22.90
CA ARG A 640 -24.55 13.12 22.19
C ARG A 640 -25.71 12.12 22.04
N LYS A 641 -25.42 10.87 21.64
CA LYS A 641 -26.44 9.81 21.54
C LYS A 641 -25.90 8.43 21.96
N PHE A 642 -26.77 7.63 22.56
CA PHE A 642 -26.52 6.25 22.96
C PHE A 642 -27.33 5.27 22.11
N TYR A 643 -26.70 4.16 21.75
CA TYR A 643 -27.27 3.09 20.94
C TYR A 643 -27.27 1.79 21.75
N VAL A 644 -28.32 1.00 21.56
CA VAL A 644 -28.39 -0.36 22.09
C VAL A 644 -27.65 -1.29 21.11
N GLY A 645 -26.48 -1.78 21.50
CA GLY A 645 -25.72 -2.75 20.71
C GLY A 645 -26.17 -4.17 20.99
N ILE A 646 -26.60 -4.90 19.95
CA ILE A 646 -27.06 -6.29 20.05
C ILE A 646 -26.55 -7.15 18.88
N PRO A 647 -26.50 -8.48 19.05
CA PRO A 647 -26.19 -9.40 17.96
C PRO A 647 -27.32 -9.42 16.93
N ALA A 648 -27.01 -9.52 15.64
CA ALA A 648 -28.00 -9.63 14.56
C ALA A 648 -28.56 -11.05 14.39
N SER A 649 -27.96 -12.04 15.06
CA SER A 649 -28.42 -13.43 15.12
C SER A 649 -27.90 -14.11 16.39
N GLU A 650 -28.36 -15.33 16.69
CA GLU A 650 -27.85 -16.14 17.80
C GLU A 650 -26.38 -16.53 17.60
N GLU A 651 -25.95 -16.72 16.35
CA GLU A 651 -24.57 -17.07 15.99
C GLU A 651 -23.59 -15.91 16.18
N ALA A 652 -24.07 -14.67 16.20
CA ALA A 652 -23.24 -13.48 16.35
C ALA A 652 -22.79 -13.21 17.79
N GLY A 653 -23.44 -13.82 18.79
CA GLY A 653 -23.05 -13.75 20.19
C GLY A 653 -24.18 -14.02 21.18
N ASP A 654 -23.79 -14.31 22.43
CA ASP A 654 -24.72 -14.49 23.54
C ASP A 654 -25.47 -13.19 23.83
N GLY A 655 -26.75 -13.27 24.21
CA GLY A 655 -27.57 -12.07 24.45
C GLY A 655 -28.32 -11.55 23.22
N TYR A 656 -28.46 -12.39 22.19
CA TYR A 656 -29.39 -12.16 21.09
C TYR A 656 -30.82 -11.88 21.61
N VAL A 657 -31.46 -10.87 21.02
CA VAL A 657 -32.83 -10.48 21.32
C VAL A 657 -33.63 -10.63 20.04
N THR A 658 -34.75 -11.36 20.04
CA THR A 658 -35.57 -11.46 18.82
C THR A 658 -36.15 -10.09 18.43
N PRO A 659 -36.40 -9.81 17.13
CA PRO A 659 -36.98 -8.53 16.71
C PRO A 659 -38.29 -8.18 17.44
N ALA A 660 -39.15 -9.18 17.68
CA ALA A 660 -40.41 -9.00 18.40
C ALA A 660 -40.19 -8.54 19.85
N VAL A 661 -39.23 -9.15 20.56
CA VAL A 661 -38.88 -8.77 21.94
C VAL A 661 -38.21 -7.41 21.98
N LEU A 662 -37.32 -7.11 21.03
CA LEU A 662 -36.71 -5.79 20.93
C LEU A 662 -37.78 -4.70 20.78
N ILE A 663 -38.74 -4.90 19.87
CA ILE A 663 -39.81 -3.93 19.59
C ILE A 663 -40.77 -3.78 20.78
N ARG A 664 -41.15 -4.89 21.41
CA ARG A 664 -42.17 -4.90 22.47
C ARG A 664 -41.62 -4.45 23.82
N ASP A 665 -40.40 -4.87 24.17
CA ASP A 665 -39.90 -4.77 25.54
C ASP A 665 -38.74 -3.77 25.66
N VAL A 666 -37.78 -3.79 24.72
CA VAL A 666 -36.55 -2.99 24.81
C VAL A 666 -36.76 -1.56 24.32
N LEU A 667 -37.22 -1.38 23.08
CA LEU A 667 -37.38 -0.07 22.46
C LEU A 667 -38.27 0.87 23.28
N PRO A 668 -39.43 0.45 23.83
CA PRO A 668 -40.29 1.34 24.62
C PRO A 668 -39.65 1.84 25.92
N PHE A 669 -38.65 1.12 26.45
CA PHE A 669 -37.88 1.57 27.61
C PHE A 669 -36.79 2.56 27.20
N VAL A 670 -35.91 2.18 26.26
CA VAL A 670 -34.73 3.00 25.91
C VAL A 670 -35.11 4.31 25.22
N LYS A 671 -36.21 4.32 24.44
CA LYS A 671 -36.74 5.51 23.77
C LYS A 671 -37.27 6.59 24.73
N ARG A 672 -37.45 6.28 26.01
CA ARG A 672 -37.81 7.29 27.03
C ARG A 672 -36.67 8.29 27.25
N SER A 673 -35.42 7.90 26.97
CA SER A 673 -34.28 8.80 27.05
C SER A 673 -34.18 9.69 25.83
N ALA A 674 -34.05 11.01 26.03
CA ALA A 674 -33.75 11.96 24.96
C ALA A 674 -32.37 11.70 24.31
N SER A 675 -31.46 11.02 25.02
CA SER A 675 -30.15 10.63 24.50
C SER A 675 -30.19 9.33 23.67
N TYR A 676 -31.33 8.66 23.55
CA TYR A 676 -31.48 7.52 22.64
C TYR A 676 -31.21 7.92 21.18
N GLY A 677 -30.30 7.18 20.54
CA GLY A 677 -29.86 7.37 19.16
C GLY A 677 -30.29 6.26 18.21
N GLY A 678 -30.52 5.04 18.71
CA GLY A 678 -30.89 3.92 17.85
C GLY A 678 -30.38 2.56 18.33
N VAL A 679 -30.16 1.66 17.37
CA VAL A 679 -29.67 0.29 17.58
C VAL A 679 -28.37 0.10 16.79
N MET A 680 -27.40 -0.59 17.38
CA MET A 680 -26.21 -1.08 16.67
C MET A 680 -26.31 -2.60 16.54
N LEU A 681 -26.15 -3.12 15.31
CA LEU A 681 -26.21 -4.54 15.01
C LEU A 681 -24.80 -5.08 14.77
N PHE A 682 -24.40 -6.06 15.57
CA PHE A 682 -23.20 -6.86 15.35
C PHE A 682 -23.59 -8.22 14.76
N ASP A 683 -23.29 -8.56 13.52
CA ASP A 683 -22.70 -7.75 12.44
C ASP A 683 -23.56 -7.81 11.17
N LEU A 684 -23.12 -7.14 10.10
CA LEU A 684 -23.85 -7.09 8.84
C LEU A 684 -23.96 -8.47 8.17
N SER A 685 -22.95 -9.33 8.31
CA SER A 685 -22.99 -10.69 7.77
C SER A 685 -24.15 -11.50 8.35
N ASN A 686 -24.37 -11.39 9.66
CA ASN A 686 -25.47 -12.06 10.32
C ASN A 686 -26.81 -11.39 9.98
N ASP A 687 -26.85 -10.06 9.91
CA ASP A 687 -28.04 -9.32 9.49
C ASP A 687 -28.49 -9.65 8.06
N VAL A 688 -27.57 -9.85 7.11
CA VAL A 688 -27.90 -10.27 5.73
C VAL A 688 -28.60 -11.63 5.71
N GLN A 689 -28.25 -12.53 6.64
CA GLN A 689 -28.80 -13.88 6.72
C GLN A 689 -30.15 -13.91 7.46
N THR A 690 -30.30 -13.14 8.54
CA THR A 690 -31.53 -13.13 9.36
C THR A 690 -32.52 -12.04 8.98
N ASN A 691 -32.10 -11.07 8.19
CA ASN A 691 -32.85 -9.88 7.80
C ASN A 691 -33.32 -9.03 9.01
N TYR A 692 -32.55 -9.07 10.11
CA TYR A 692 -32.91 -8.46 11.40
C TYR A 692 -33.24 -6.97 11.29
N SER A 693 -32.38 -6.20 10.60
CA SER A 693 -32.51 -4.76 10.40
C SER A 693 -33.81 -4.39 9.68
N SER A 694 -34.24 -5.18 8.69
CA SER A 694 -35.51 -4.95 7.99
C SER A 694 -36.70 -5.05 8.94
N LEU A 695 -36.68 -6.03 9.85
CA LEU A 695 -37.76 -6.30 10.78
C LEU A 695 -37.92 -5.19 11.83
N ILE A 696 -36.85 -4.45 12.12
CA ILE A 696 -36.85 -3.40 13.16
C ILE A 696 -36.81 -1.97 12.60
N SER A 697 -36.44 -1.78 11.33
CA SER A 697 -36.15 -0.46 10.72
C SER A 697 -37.26 0.58 10.88
N SER A 698 -38.53 0.17 10.77
CA SER A 698 -39.68 1.07 10.93
C SER A 698 -40.02 1.41 12.38
N ARG A 699 -39.33 0.78 13.34
CA ARG A 699 -39.61 0.87 14.78
C ARG A 699 -38.48 1.51 15.57
N VAL A 700 -37.23 1.47 15.07
CA VAL A 700 -36.08 2.23 15.59
C VAL A 700 -36.27 3.71 15.26
#